data_AF-A0A919A0P2-F1
#
_entry.id   AF-A0A919A0P2-F1
#
_cell.length_a   1.000
_cell.length_b   1.000
_cell.length_c   1.000
_cell.angle_alpha   90.00
_cell.angle_beta   90.00
_cell.angle_gamma   90.00
#
_symmetry.space_group_name_H-M   'P 1'
#
loop_
_entity.id
_entity.type
_entity.pdbx_description
1 polymer ?
#
loop_
_entity_poly.entity_id
_entity_poly.type
_entity_poly.pdbx_seq_one_letter_code
_entity_poly.pdbx_strand_id
1 'polypeptide(L)'
;MNRLAARLMRALTDPDFTLEGDDGHPDLSQVSDEELGSLLVAALRVGASAPHTMRTVRFAVEDAARERQPRYTPDACRRMFETLVEKCQERGWADLDLGMRALEHCTGPLPDVSEPARTLVEFRLEQDTVRQPYALLAVAGLAGEETLCAAVQRLSRDVGPIVADEMAAIAGLAPAEQETLLSEIGQDHRFLPSLPHTWRRSADNPAYVAFARRALEAAADRTDAIRAGEIPYRADKAFTDREIISLGQALRVALLRDEPWLPELFDRLLPGVALAPTTAKTLPSQALLYEVVRAAQDFPTPELVSAIRTVRRTVRHAGVPKQLDKMLKKADAALAERADVALRLPRLEFETESISGSAAGGVLRRTAGDYQAVVTVTETATLTWEKDGRPLRSVPAPVRRDHPALVKELRDLVKRVNAHLATLVRALEGGFTVDAVHPYGWWRTELAEHPLARTLVRRLIWEIEIAPGEWRAVLPETDEHLPAAPDDAPVRLWHPLRSDRGAVRAWRDLLIERHIRQPFKQAFREIYLLTPAEEETRTYSNRFAAHLVHYRRMFALFRARGWKSGLLGPWDDGEAGEAERTLAAGKWRVRFFHSWADWAGNDELASTDQVRFDRRAGGAWREAPLAEVPPLVFSEAMRDVDLFVGVTSIAADPDWTDAGPGRTYWERSGFAELTASAEARREALERILPRLKIAERCSLDGRFLVVAGDLRTYRIHLGSANILMEPDGSYLCIVPARASSNGKVFLPFEDDRLSLILSKAFLLAADTKITDESILMQIKRGA
;
A
#
# COMPACT_ATOMS: atom_id res chain seq x y z
N MET A 1 -8.67 42.72 -4.98
CA MET A 1 -7.62 42.90 -3.96
C MET A 1 -8.26 43.31 -2.65
N ASN A 2 -8.27 42.41 -1.67
CA ASN A 2 -8.67 42.60 -0.27
C ASN A 2 -7.90 43.79 0.33
N ARG A 3 -8.51 44.52 1.28
CA ARG A 3 -7.88 45.63 2.00
C ARG A 3 -6.56 45.22 2.65
N LEU A 4 -6.46 43.98 3.16
CA LEU A 4 -5.22 43.44 3.72
C LEU A 4 -4.15 43.23 2.65
N ALA A 5 -4.47 42.56 1.54
CA ALA A 5 -3.53 42.33 0.44
C ALA A 5 -2.98 43.63 -0.16
N ALA A 6 -3.81 44.67 -0.28
CA ALA A 6 -3.37 45.98 -0.74
C ALA A 6 -2.38 46.67 0.23
N ARG A 7 -2.60 46.54 1.54
CA ARG A 7 -1.70 47.06 2.57
C ARG A 7 -0.37 46.31 2.58
N LEU A 8 -0.41 44.98 2.49
CA LEU A 8 0.81 44.15 2.43
C LEU A 8 1.60 44.40 1.15
N MET A 9 0.93 44.57 0.01
CA MET A 9 1.59 44.93 -1.25
C MET A 9 2.32 46.27 -1.10
N ARG A 10 1.66 47.28 -0.52
CA ARG A 10 2.29 48.57 -0.25
C ARG A 10 3.47 48.45 0.70
N ALA A 11 3.35 47.64 1.76
CA ALA A 11 4.45 47.36 2.68
C ALA A 11 5.65 46.66 2.02
N LEU A 12 5.45 45.92 0.93
CA LEU A 12 6.52 45.28 0.18
C LEU A 12 7.18 46.21 -0.85
N THR A 13 6.50 47.28 -1.27
CA THR A 13 6.96 48.16 -2.37
C THR A 13 7.36 49.58 -1.93
N ASP A 14 6.87 50.07 -0.79
CA ASP A 14 7.06 51.44 -0.30
C ASP A 14 7.90 51.43 1.00
N PRO A 15 9.21 51.78 0.95
CA PRO A 15 10.11 51.71 2.10
C PRO A 15 9.68 52.57 3.29
N ASP A 16 8.90 53.62 3.03
CA ASP A 16 8.44 54.57 4.04
C ASP A 16 7.07 54.16 4.64
N PHE A 17 6.46 53.07 4.14
CA PHE A 17 5.18 52.58 4.63
C PHE A 17 5.35 51.72 5.89
N THR A 18 4.68 52.12 6.96
CA THR A 18 4.60 51.38 8.22
C THR A 18 3.25 50.71 8.39
N LEU A 19 3.27 49.44 8.82
CA LEU A 19 2.07 48.74 9.27
C LEU A 19 1.75 49.19 10.71
N GLU A 20 0.49 49.54 10.97
CA GLU A 20 0.01 49.96 12.29
C GLU A 20 -0.65 48.76 13.03
N GLY A 21 -0.36 48.55 14.31
CA GLY A 21 -1.03 47.56 15.18
C GLY A 21 -0.48 46.12 15.13
N ASP A 22 -1.36 45.10 15.30
CA ASP A 22 -1.06 43.65 15.34
C ASP A 22 -0.47 43.07 14.02
N ASP A 23 -0.29 43.90 12.99
CA ASP A 23 0.22 43.54 11.66
C ASP A 23 1.74 43.26 11.64
N GLY A 24 2.39 43.15 12.80
CA GLY A 24 3.77 42.70 12.93
C GLY A 24 3.96 41.27 12.42
N HIS A 25 2.94 40.42 12.50
CA HIS A 25 2.85 39.09 11.88
C HIS A 25 1.47 38.97 11.21
N PRO A 26 1.33 39.36 9.93
CA PRO A 26 0.02 39.47 9.30
C PRO A 26 -0.65 38.10 9.15
N ASP A 27 -1.91 37.98 9.58
CA ASP A 27 -2.72 36.79 9.33
C ASP A 27 -3.13 36.71 7.86
N LEU A 28 -2.46 35.82 7.13
CA LEU A 28 -2.65 35.62 5.69
C LEU A 28 -3.84 34.69 5.37
N SER A 29 -4.59 34.19 6.36
CA SER A 29 -5.79 33.37 6.15
C SER A 29 -6.86 34.07 5.31
N GLN A 30 -6.91 35.41 5.38
CA GLN A 30 -7.88 36.24 4.67
C GLN A 30 -7.44 36.64 3.25
N VAL A 31 -6.19 36.32 2.86
CA VAL A 31 -5.65 36.60 1.52
C VAL A 31 -6.00 35.41 0.62
N SER A 32 -6.62 35.67 -0.54
CA SER A 32 -6.90 34.61 -1.52
C SER A 32 -5.61 34.07 -2.16
N ASP A 33 -5.66 32.86 -2.74
CA ASP A 33 -4.48 32.28 -3.38
C ASP A 33 -3.94 33.13 -4.54
N GLU A 34 -4.82 33.86 -5.25
CA GLU A 34 -4.43 34.77 -6.34
C GLU A 34 -3.72 36.04 -5.84
N GLU A 35 -4.20 36.58 -4.72
CA GLU A 35 -3.57 37.72 -4.05
C GLU A 35 -2.24 37.32 -3.42
N LEU A 36 -2.16 36.11 -2.87
CA LEU A 36 -0.93 35.54 -2.33
C LEU A 36 0.13 35.38 -3.42
N GLY A 37 -0.23 34.94 -4.62
CA GLY A 37 0.69 34.84 -5.75
C GLY A 37 1.25 36.20 -6.16
N SER A 38 0.41 37.23 -6.19
CA SER A 38 0.85 38.61 -6.48
C SER A 38 1.78 39.16 -5.39
N LEU A 39 1.46 38.92 -4.11
CA LEU A 39 2.30 39.32 -2.98
C LEU A 39 3.65 38.61 -2.99
N LEU A 40 3.69 37.33 -3.37
CA LEU A 40 4.94 36.57 -3.43
C LEU A 40 5.92 37.16 -4.45
N VAL A 41 5.44 37.59 -5.62
CA VAL A 41 6.28 38.26 -6.63
C VAL A 41 6.89 39.55 -6.08
N ALA A 42 6.10 40.36 -5.36
CA ALA A 42 6.61 41.57 -4.71
C ALA A 42 7.60 41.25 -3.57
N ALA A 43 7.30 40.23 -2.77
CA ALA A 43 8.15 39.76 -1.67
C ALA A 43 9.53 39.33 -2.16
N LEU A 44 9.61 38.68 -3.33
CA LEU A 44 10.87 38.27 -3.93
C LEU A 44 11.78 39.48 -4.26
N ARG A 45 11.24 40.65 -4.60
CA ARG A 45 12.04 41.85 -4.90
C ARG A 45 12.63 42.52 -3.66
N VAL A 46 12.19 42.12 -2.45
CA VAL A 46 12.69 42.69 -1.19
C VAL A 46 14.12 42.19 -0.91
N GLY A 47 15.07 43.13 -0.97
CA GLY A 47 16.49 42.92 -0.72
C GLY A 47 16.84 42.52 0.72
N ALA A 48 18.07 42.03 0.94
CA ALA A 48 18.56 41.68 2.27
C ALA A 48 18.76 42.91 3.19
N SER A 49 19.02 44.06 2.59
CA SER A 49 19.19 45.38 3.23
C SER A 49 17.88 46.15 3.45
N ALA A 50 16.73 45.56 3.11
CA ALA A 50 15.44 46.23 3.24
C ALA A 50 15.06 46.51 4.71
N PRO A 51 14.22 47.53 4.97
CA PRO A 51 13.69 47.84 6.30
C PRO A 51 13.11 46.60 7.00
N HIS A 52 13.15 46.59 8.34
CA HIS A 52 12.70 45.45 9.15
C HIS A 52 11.25 45.04 8.81
N THR A 53 10.34 46.00 8.72
CA THR A 53 8.94 45.80 8.35
C THR A 53 8.77 45.06 7.02
N MET A 54 9.52 45.45 5.98
CA MET A 54 9.47 44.78 4.67
C MET A 54 9.95 43.34 4.74
N ARG A 55 11.02 43.08 5.51
CA ARG A 55 11.56 41.73 5.69
C ARG A 55 10.58 40.84 6.45
N THR A 56 9.91 41.36 7.46
CA THR A 56 8.90 40.62 8.23
C THR A 56 7.71 40.24 7.36
N VAL A 57 7.19 41.18 6.56
CA VAL A 57 6.10 40.89 5.60
C VAL A 57 6.55 39.89 4.53
N ARG A 58 7.78 40.02 4.01
CA ARG A 58 8.35 39.04 3.06
C ARG A 58 8.30 37.63 3.65
N PHE A 59 8.82 37.43 4.87
CA PHE A 59 8.86 36.11 5.49
C PHE A 59 7.46 35.53 5.73
N ALA A 60 6.51 36.35 6.20
CA ALA A 60 5.13 35.92 6.39
C ALA A 60 4.49 35.44 5.06
N VAL A 61 4.70 36.19 3.97
CA VAL A 61 4.22 35.81 2.63
C VAL A 61 4.90 34.54 2.12
N GLU A 62 6.21 34.40 2.31
CA GLU A 62 6.96 33.19 1.93
C GLU A 62 6.52 31.94 2.72
N ASP A 63 6.22 32.07 4.02
CA ASP A 63 5.74 30.97 4.85
C ASP A 63 4.32 30.56 4.43
N ALA A 64 3.40 31.51 4.23
CA ALA A 64 2.06 31.21 3.76
C ALA A 64 2.05 30.58 2.35
N ALA A 65 2.97 30.99 1.47
CA ALA A 65 3.14 30.39 0.14
C ALA A 65 3.77 28.98 0.18
N ARG A 66 4.40 28.57 1.29
CA ARG A 66 4.85 27.18 1.51
C ARG A 66 3.72 26.28 2.00
N GLU A 67 2.81 26.82 2.80
CA GLU A 67 1.68 26.08 3.38
C GLU A 67 0.47 25.97 2.43
N ARG A 68 0.36 26.88 1.47
CA ARG A 68 -0.75 26.99 0.51
C ARG A 68 -0.23 26.88 -0.92
N GLN A 69 -1.13 26.75 -1.91
CA GLN A 69 -0.79 26.81 -3.33
C GLN A 69 -1.19 28.17 -3.91
N PRO A 70 -0.27 29.13 -4.06
CA PRO A 70 -0.58 30.42 -4.67
C PRO A 70 -1.03 30.26 -6.11
N ARG A 71 -1.93 31.13 -6.56
CA ARG A 71 -2.37 31.23 -7.96
C ARG A 71 -1.88 32.56 -8.53
N TYR A 72 -1.62 32.61 -9.84
CA TYR A 72 -0.97 33.77 -10.44
C TYR A 72 -1.80 34.31 -11.60
N THR A 73 -2.02 35.62 -11.63
CA THR A 73 -2.57 36.26 -12.84
C THR A 73 -1.52 36.24 -13.96
N PRO A 74 -1.91 36.37 -15.24
CA PRO A 74 -0.94 36.49 -16.33
C PRO A 74 0.07 37.65 -16.14
N ASP A 75 -0.34 38.75 -15.49
CA ASP A 75 0.56 39.85 -15.15
C ASP A 75 1.56 39.44 -14.06
N ALA A 76 1.11 38.73 -13.01
CA ALA A 76 1.98 38.22 -11.96
C ALA A 76 3.01 37.21 -12.50
N CYS A 77 2.63 36.34 -13.43
CA CYS A 77 3.56 35.41 -14.09
C CYS A 77 4.65 36.16 -14.88
N ARG A 78 4.29 37.21 -15.63
CA ARG A 78 5.26 38.04 -16.36
C ARG A 78 6.25 38.71 -15.40
N ARG A 79 5.72 39.36 -14.35
CA ARG A 79 6.54 40.03 -13.31
C ARG A 79 7.42 39.05 -12.54
N MET A 80 6.99 37.80 -12.37
CA MET A 80 7.81 36.76 -11.76
C MET A 80 9.09 36.54 -12.59
N PHE A 81 8.96 36.35 -13.90
CA PHE A 81 10.12 36.16 -14.79
C PHE A 81 11.04 37.38 -14.84
N GLU A 82 10.47 38.59 -14.90
CA GLU A 82 11.25 39.84 -14.78
C GLU A 82 12.02 39.91 -13.46
N THR A 83 11.38 39.56 -12.35
CA THR A 83 12.01 39.51 -11.02
C THR A 83 13.13 38.48 -10.94
N LEU A 84 12.98 37.33 -11.62
CA LEU A 84 14.05 36.32 -11.69
C LEU A 84 15.25 36.84 -12.49
N VAL A 85 15.02 37.59 -13.57
CA VAL A 85 16.10 38.23 -14.35
C VAL A 85 16.86 39.23 -13.47
N GLU A 86 16.15 40.13 -12.79
CA GLU A 86 16.73 41.11 -11.85
C GLU A 86 17.61 40.40 -10.80
N LYS A 87 17.09 39.34 -10.17
CA LYS A 87 17.83 38.55 -9.18
C LYS A 87 19.07 37.86 -9.75
N CYS A 88 18.98 37.30 -10.94
CA CYS A 88 20.13 36.68 -11.60
C CYS A 88 21.24 37.71 -11.83
N GLN A 89 20.90 38.91 -12.28
CA GLN A 89 21.85 40.00 -12.52
C GLN A 89 22.46 40.53 -11.21
N GLU A 90 21.67 40.68 -10.14
CA GLU A 90 22.14 41.21 -8.86
C GLU A 90 22.96 40.19 -8.04
N ARG A 91 22.55 38.92 -8.02
CA ARG A 91 23.06 37.91 -7.07
C ARG A 91 23.78 36.74 -7.74
N GLY A 92 23.84 36.73 -9.07
CA GLY A 92 24.42 35.64 -9.85
C GLY A 92 23.58 34.36 -9.86
N TRP A 93 22.36 34.37 -9.29
CA TRP A 93 21.48 33.21 -9.20
C TRP A 93 20.02 33.60 -8.96
N ALA A 94 19.10 32.89 -9.60
CA ALA A 94 17.66 32.94 -9.33
C ALA A 94 17.03 31.54 -9.43
N ASP A 95 16.04 31.26 -8.58
CA ASP A 95 15.35 29.97 -8.58
C ASP A 95 14.37 29.87 -9.76
N LEU A 96 14.73 29.07 -10.78
CA LEU A 96 13.92 28.92 -11.98
C LEU A 96 12.61 28.15 -11.71
N ASP A 97 12.56 27.33 -10.66
CA ASP A 97 11.36 26.57 -10.30
C ASP A 97 10.21 27.49 -9.85
N LEU A 98 10.52 28.68 -9.31
CA LEU A 98 9.52 29.69 -8.96
C LEU A 98 8.80 30.25 -10.20
N GLY A 99 9.52 30.44 -11.30
CA GLY A 99 8.95 30.89 -12.57
C GLY A 99 8.03 29.84 -13.17
N MET A 100 8.48 28.58 -13.17
CA MET A 100 7.68 27.46 -13.68
C MET A 100 6.40 27.25 -12.87
N ARG A 101 6.48 27.25 -11.52
CA ARG A 101 5.28 27.13 -10.67
C ARG A 101 4.28 28.28 -10.87
N ALA A 102 4.77 29.48 -11.20
CA ALA A 102 3.89 30.60 -11.49
C ALA A 102 3.07 30.36 -12.76
N LEU A 103 3.68 29.82 -13.81
CA LEU A 103 2.99 29.45 -15.06
C LEU A 103 2.00 28.30 -14.83
N GLU A 104 2.40 27.25 -14.10
CA GLU A 104 1.55 26.10 -13.78
C GLU A 104 0.25 26.50 -13.07
N HIS A 105 0.34 27.48 -12.17
CA HIS A 105 -0.80 27.99 -11.40
C HIS A 105 -1.38 29.29 -11.95
N CYS A 106 -1.17 29.57 -13.25
CA CYS A 106 -1.73 30.74 -13.90
C CYS A 106 -3.26 30.66 -13.97
N THR A 107 -3.96 31.74 -13.61
CA THR A 107 -5.43 31.79 -13.61
C THR A 107 -6.04 32.18 -14.95
N GLY A 108 -5.20 32.55 -15.93
CA GLY A 108 -5.61 33.00 -17.27
C GLY A 108 -4.70 32.48 -18.38
N PRO A 109 -4.79 33.03 -19.61
CA PRO A 109 -3.89 32.65 -20.70
C PRO A 109 -2.44 32.96 -20.32
N LEU A 110 -1.53 32.04 -20.64
CA LEU A 110 -0.11 32.20 -20.35
C LEU A 110 0.42 33.49 -21.00
N PRO A 111 1.10 34.37 -20.24
CA PRO A 111 1.73 35.55 -20.81
C PRO A 111 2.93 35.16 -21.69
N ASP A 112 3.29 36.02 -22.63
CA ASP A 112 4.57 35.91 -23.32
C ASP A 112 5.71 36.29 -22.35
N VAL A 113 6.54 35.30 -22.02
CA VAL A 113 7.73 35.42 -21.17
C VAL A 113 9.01 35.04 -21.93
N SER A 114 8.94 34.97 -23.26
CA SER A 114 10.04 34.47 -24.10
C SER A 114 11.34 35.27 -23.95
N GLU A 115 11.26 36.60 -23.85
CA GLU A 115 12.43 37.47 -23.69
C GLU A 115 13.07 37.35 -22.29
N PRO A 116 12.32 37.46 -21.17
CA PRO A 116 12.88 37.20 -19.85
C PRO A 116 13.44 35.78 -19.71
N ALA A 117 12.76 34.79 -20.29
CA ALA A 117 13.23 33.40 -20.29
C ALA A 117 14.55 33.24 -21.05
N ARG A 118 14.71 33.90 -22.20
CA ARG A 118 15.96 33.89 -22.98
C ARG A 118 17.12 34.47 -22.18
N THR A 119 16.91 35.64 -21.55
CA THR A 119 17.90 36.30 -20.71
C THR A 119 18.34 35.41 -19.53
N LEU A 120 17.39 34.74 -18.88
CA LEU A 120 17.69 33.78 -17.81
C LEU A 120 18.51 32.60 -18.30
N VAL A 121 18.20 32.06 -19.47
CA VAL A 121 18.91 30.90 -20.02
C VAL A 121 20.32 31.28 -20.43
N GLU A 122 20.49 32.32 -21.23
CA GLU A 122 21.80 32.81 -21.68
C GLU A 122 22.73 33.05 -20.50
N PHE A 123 22.26 33.76 -19.47
CA PHE A 123 23.02 34.00 -18.24
C PHE A 123 23.47 32.69 -17.56
N ARG A 124 22.64 31.65 -17.59
CA ARG A 124 22.95 30.34 -16.99
C ARG A 124 23.91 29.51 -17.83
N LEU A 125 23.86 29.63 -19.15
CA LEU A 125 24.77 28.89 -20.05
C LEU A 125 26.20 29.42 -19.96
N GLU A 126 26.38 30.69 -19.62
CA GLU A 126 27.69 31.32 -19.38
C GLU A 126 28.39 30.85 -18.09
N GLN A 127 27.66 30.22 -17.16
CA GLN A 127 28.23 29.74 -15.90
C GLN A 127 28.96 28.40 -16.07
N ASP A 128 30.06 28.21 -15.32
CA ASP A 128 30.82 26.95 -15.31
C ASP A 128 29.99 25.77 -14.80
N THR A 129 29.13 26.00 -13.80
CA THR A 129 28.24 24.98 -13.23
C THR A 129 26.77 25.36 -13.41
N VAL A 130 26.03 24.47 -14.09
CA VAL A 130 24.61 24.68 -14.36
C VAL A 130 23.78 24.04 -13.24
N ARG A 131 23.08 24.87 -12.45
CA ARG A 131 22.09 24.43 -11.45
C ARG A 131 20.71 24.32 -12.09
N GLN A 132 19.83 23.47 -11.53
CA GLN A 132 18.45 23.26 -12.00
C GLN A 132 18.37 22.95 -13.52
N PRO A 133 19.08 21.89 -14.00
CA PRO A 133 19.19 21.57 -15.43
C PRO A 133 17.83 21.34 -16.10
N TYR A 134 16.89 20.74 -15.36
CA TYR A 134 15.52 20.47 -15.82
C TYR A 134 14.69 21.75 -15.91
N ALA A 135 14.69 22.60 -14.87
CA ALA A 135 14.02 23.90 -14.93
C ALA A 135 14.61 24.79 -16.04
N LEU A 136 15.92 24.71 -16.27
CA LEU A 136 16.58 25.44 -17.36
C LEU A 136 16.09 25.00 -18.73
N LEU A 137 15.88 23.69 -18.96
CA LEU A 137 15.30 23.19 -20.21
C LEU A 137 13.86 23.69 -20.40
N ALA A 138 13.05 23.70 -19.35
CA ALA A 138 11.69 24.23 -19.41
C ALA A 138 11.68 25.71 -19.83
N VAL A 139 12.49 26.53 -19.14
CA VAL A 139 12.61 27.96 -19.42
C VAL A 139 13.18 28.20 -20.82
N ALA A 140 14.12 27.38 -21.28
CA ALA A 140 14.65 27.47 -22.63
C ALA A 140 13.58 27.14 -23.70
N GLY A 141 12.67 26.20 -23.42
CA GLY A 141 11.51 25.93 -24.27
C GLY A 141 10.57 27.13 -24.42
N LEU A 142 10.41 27.94 -23.36
CA LEU A 142 9.64 29.19 -23.40
C LEU A 142 10.34 30.30 -24.20
N ALA A 143 11.68 30.29 -24.24
CA ALA A 143 12.50 31.27 -24.95
C ALA A 143 12.56 31.04 -26.48
N GLY A 144 12.31 29.80 -26.91
CA GLY A 144 12.29 29.39 -28.32
C GLY A 144 13.27 28.26 -28.65
N GLU A 145 13.12 27.68 -29.85
CA GLU A 145 13.83 26.47 -30.28
C GLU A 145 15.36 26.63 -30.31
N GLU A 146 15.87 27.79 -30.72
CA GLU A 146 17.32 28.08 -30.76
C GLU A 146 17.93 28.07 -29.35
N THR A 147 17.29 28.75 -28.40
CA THR A 147 17.71 28.81 -26.99
C THR A 147 17.62 27.43 -26.33
N LEU A 148 16.57 26.66 -26.65
CA LEU A 148 16.44 25.27 -26.20
C LEU A 148 17.56 24.37 -26.72
N CYS A 149 17.89 24.47 -28.01
CA CYS A 149 19.01 23.71 -28.60
C CYS A 149 20.33 24.06 -27.91
N ALA A 150 20.60 25.34 -27.66
CA ALA A 150 21.80 25.79 -26.95
C ALA A 150 21.86 25.23 -25.51
N ALA A 151 20.73 25.23 -24.80
CA ALA A 151 20.63 24.68 -23.45
C ALA A 151 20.89 23.16 -23.43
N VAL A 152 20.27 22.40 -24.34
CA VAL A 152 20.50 20.94 -24.48
C VAL A 152 21.97 20.65 -24.77
N GLN A 153 22.57 21.37 -25.72
CA GLN A 153 23.98 21.18 -26.06
C GLN A 153 24.88 21.43 -24.86
N ARG A 154 24.67 22.53 -24.12
CA ARG A 154 25.47 22.86 -22.94
C ARG A 154 25.31 21.85 -21.81
N LEU A 155 24.08 21.45 -21.52
CA LEU A 155 23.75 20.50 -20.45
C LEU A 155 24.24 19.08 -20.77
N SER A 156 24.35 18.73 -22.05
CA SER A 156 24.81 17.42 -22.52
C SER A 156 26.34 17.25 -22.52
N ARG A 157 27.13 18.33 -22.44
CA ARG A 157 28.61 18.27 -22.54
C ARG A 157 29.28 17.46 -21.43
N ASP A 158 28.75 17.55 -20.21
CA ASP A 158 29.41 17.03 -19.00
C ASP A 158 28.64 15.86 -18.36
N VAL A 159 27.72 15.24 -19.10
CA VAL A 159 26.87 14.14 -18.62
C VAL A 159 27.04 12.87 -19.45
N GLY A 160 26.72 11.72 -18.86
CA GLY A 160 26.73 10.45 -19.58
C GLY A 160 25.66 10.37 -20.67
N PRO A 161 25.81 9.46 -21.65
CA PRO A 161 24.91 9.38 -22.81
C PRO A 161 23.44 9.13 -22.45
N ILE A 162 23.18 8.46 -21.32
CA ILE A 162 21.81 8.23 -20.84
C ILE A 162 21.13 9.54 -20.44
N VAL A 163 21.84 10.40 -19.69
CA VAL A 163 21.31 11.71 -19.26
C VAL A 163 21.17 12.66 -20.45
N ALA A 164 22.10 12.60 -21.41
CA ALA A 164 22.00 13.38 -22.64
C ALA A 164 20.75 12.98 -23.47
N ASP A 165 20.46 11.69 -23.61
CA ASP A 165 19.24 11.21 -24.29
C ASP A 165 17.97 11.64 -23.53
N GLU A 166 17.99 11.63 -22.18
CA GLU A 166 16.88 12.15 -21.38
C GLU A 166 16.61 13.63 -21.68
N MET A 167 17.66 14.45 -21.67
CA MET A 167 17.56 15.88 -21.96
C MET A 167 17.04 16.13 -23.37
N ALA A 168 17.47 15.35 -24.36
CA ALA A 168 16.98 15.44 -25.73
C ALA A 168 15.51 15.00 -25.84
N ALA A 169 15.12 13.93 -25.16
CA ALA A 169 13.74 13.44 -25.14
C ALA A 169 12.79 14.47 -24.52
N ILE A 170 13.19 15.10 -23.41
CA ILE A 170 12.45 16.19 -22.76
C ILE A 170 12.38 17.40 -23.70
N ALA A 171 13.51 17.82 -24.28
CA ALA A 171 13.55 18.97 -25.18
C ALA A 171 12.68 18.80 -26.44
N GLY A 172 12.44 17.56 -26.87
CA GLY A 172 11.55 17.25 -28.00
C GLY A 172 10.06 17.34 -27.69
N LEU A 173 9.66 17.54 -26.43
CA LEU A 173 8.25 17.66 -26.01
C LEU A 173 7.71 19.08 -26.27
N ALA A 174 6.38 19.21 -26.39
CA ALA A 174 5.75 20.52 -26.44
C ALA A 174 5.96 21.28 -25.11
N PRO A 175 6.05 22.63 -25.09
CA PRO A 175 6.36 23.39 -23.87
C PRO A 175 5.46 23.07 -22.65
N ALA A 176 4.15 22.84 -22.88
CA ALA A 176 3.22 22.45 -21.82
C ALA A 176 3.50 21.02 -21.27
N GLU A 177 3.96 20.11 -22.13
CA GLU A 177 4.35 18.75 -21.74
C GLU A 177 5.71 18.72 -21.04
N GLN A 178 6.65 19.57 -21.48
CA GLN A 178 7.93 19.80 -20.80
C GLN A 178 7.72 20.28 -19.38
N GLU A 179 6.93 21.33 -19.19
CA GLU A 179 6.59 21.88 -17.88
C GLU A 179 5.98 20.82 -16.97
N THR A 180 5.03 20.05 -17.50
CA THR A 180 4.34 18.98 -16.78
C THR A 180 5.30 17.86 -16.33
N LEU A 181 6.26 17.49 -17.18
CA LEU A 181 7.24 16.44 -16.90
C LEU A 181 8.34 16.93 -15.94
N LEU A 182 8.74 18.19 -16.06
CA LEU A 182 9.85 18.77 -15.32
C LEU A 182 9.46 19.12 -13.87
N SER A 183 8.19 19.45 -13.61
CA SER A 183 7.66 19.56 -12.25
C SER A 183 7.63 18.23 -11.48
N GLU A 184 7.60 17.09 -12.19
CA GLU A 184 7.69 15.74 -11.63
C GLU A 184 9.15 15.32 -11.37
N ILE A 185 10.06 15.57 -12.31
CA ILE A 185 11.48 15.18 -12.25
C ILE A 185 12.29 16.04 -11.26
N GLY A 186 11.94 17.33 -11.13
CA GLY A 186 12.70 18.34 -10.38
C GLY A 186 12.54 18.33 -8.86
N GLN A 187 11.59 17.58 -8.30
CA GLN A 187 11.50 17.44 -6.84
C GLN A 187 12.74 16.71 -6.33
N ASP A 188 13.55 17.32 -5.46
CA ASP A 188 14.72 16.65 -4.89
C ASP A 188 14.24 15.40 -4.12
N HIS A 189 14.41 14.23 -4.71
CA HIS A 189 13.88 12.91 -4.29
C HIS A 189 14.45 12.43 -2.94
N ARG A 190 15.16 13.31 -2.22
CA ARG A 190 15.87 13.02 -0.98
C ARG A 190 15.04 13.25 0.28
N PHE A 191 13.93 13.99 0.23
CA PHE A 191 13.21 14.40 1.45
C PHE A 191 11.69 14.18 1.48
N LEU A 192 11.04 13.80 0.37
CA LEU A 192 9.61 13.48 0.36
C LEU A 192 9.32 12.18 -0.41
N PRO A 193 8.38 11.32 0.05
CA PRO A 193 7.92 10.18 -0.73
C PRO A 193 7.24 10.66 -2.02
N SER A 194 7.78 10.29 -3.20
CA SER A 194 7.12 10.60 -4.48
C SER A 194 5.76 9.91 -4.54
N LEU A 195 4.71 10.66 -4.86
CA LEU A 195 3.34 10.14 -4.90
C LEU A 195 3.07 9.43 -6.25
N PRO A 196 2.32 8.32 -6.31
CA PRO A 196 2.13 7.52 -7.54
C PRO A 196 1.60 8.24 -8.80
N HIS A 197 1.09 9.47 -8.68
CA HIS A 197 0.61 10.24 -9.82
C HIS A 197 1.73 11.00 -10.55
N THR A 198 2.87 11.25 -9.90
CA THR A 198 4.05 11.90 -10.51
C THR A 198 4.69 11.04 -11.60
N TRP A 199 4.27 9.78 -11.72
CA TRP A 199 4.79 8.86 -12.73
C TRP A 199 3.78 8.62 -13.85
N ARG A 200 2.49 8.93 -13.63
CA ARG A 200 1.43 8.67 -14.61
C ARG A 200 1.56 9.57 -15.83
N ARG A 201 1.84 10.87 -15.64
CA ARG A 201 1.96 11.79 -16.78
C ARG A 201 3.17 11.45 -17.64
N SER A 202 4.31 11.17 -17.00
CA SER A 202 5.50 10.61 -17.65
C SER A 202 5.20 9.30 -18.41
N ALA A 203 4.38 8.42 -17.83
CA ALA A 203 3.98 7.15 -18.45
C ALA A 203 2.93 7.28 -19.57
N ASP A 204 2.17 8.37 -19.61
CA ASP A 204 1.23 8.66 -20.68
C ASP A 204 1.92 9.34 -21.88
N ASN A 205 3.14 9.86 -21.71
CA ASN A 205 3.91 10.51 -22.76
C ASN A 205 4.71 9.51 -23.63
N PRO A 206 4.40 9.35 -24.93
CA PRO A 206 5.07 8.36 -25.79
C PRO A 206 6.58 8.59 -25.97
N ALA A 207 7.03 9.84 -26.00
CA ALA A 207 8.44 10.17 -26.20
C ALA A 207 9.28 9.82 -24.97
N TYR A 208 8.76 10.10 -23.76
CA TYR A 208 9.43 9.71 -22.51
C TYR A 208 9.42 8.18 -22.32
N VAL A 209 8.33 7.49 -22.69
CA VAL A 209 8.28 6.01 -22.70
C VAL A 209 9.33 5.42 -23.65
N ALA A 210 9.50 6.00 -24.84
CA ALA A 210 10.52 5.58 -25.79
C ALA A 210 11.95 5.81 -25.24
N PHE A 211 12.18 6.95 -24.59
CA PHE A 211 13.44 7.21 -23.87
C PHE A 211 13.68 6.19 -22.76
N ALA A 212 12.67 5.92 -21.92
CA ALA A 212 12.80 5.01 -20.79
C ALA A 212 13.28 3.61 -21.23
N ARG A 213 12.74 3.11 -22.35
CA ARG A 213 13.21 1.86 -22.95
C ARG A 213 14.68 1.95 -23.39
N ARG A 214 15.04 2.96 -24.20
CA ARG A 214 16.43 3.14 -24.68
C ARG A 214 17.44 3.28 -23.55
N ALA A 215 17.10 4.04 -22.51
CA ALA A 215 17.95 4.26 -21.34
C ALA A 215 18.24 2.95 -20.59
N LEU A 216 17.20 2.13 -20.37
CA LEU A 216 17.33 0.86 -19.67
C LEU A 216 18.09 -0.19 -20.51
N GLU A 217 17.82 -0.26 -21.82
CA GLU A 217 18.58 -1.09 -22.76
C GLU A 217 20.06 -0.67 -22.78
N ALA A 218 20.35 0.64 -22.87
CA ALA A 218 21.71 1.16 -22.82
C ALA A 218 22.43 0.86 -21.50
N ALA A 219 21.71 0.83 -20.37
CA ALA A 219 22.27 0.42 -19.09
C ALA A 219 22.61 -1.08 -19.08
N ALA A 220 21.72 -1.94 -19.62
CA ALA A 220 21.99 -3.37 -19.75
C ALA A 220 23.20 -3.62 -20.64
N ASP A 221 23.25 -3.00 -21.83
CA ASP A 221 24.36 -3.10 -22.79
C ASP A 221 25.68 -2.66 -22.16
N ARG A 222 25.69 -1.56 -21.38
CA ARG A 222 26.88 -1.13 -20.65
C ARG A 222 27.36 -2.19 -19.65
N THR A 223 26.45 -2.82 -18.91
CA THR A 223 26.84 -3.88 -17.97
C THR A 223 27.33 -5.14 -18.67
N ASP A 224 26.78 -5.46 -19.84
CA ASP A 224 27.25 -6.56 -20.68
C ASP A 224 28.66 -6.26 -21.23
N ALA A 225 28.91 -5.03 -21.70
CA ALA A 225 30.24 -4.59 -22.15
C ALA A 225 31.29 -4.60 -21.02
N ILE A 226 30.91 -4.23 -19.78
CA ILE A 226 31.78 -4.39 -18.60
C ILE A 226 32.10 -5.87 -18.35
N ARG A 227 31.12 -6.76 -18.54
CA ARG A 227 31.30 -8.20 -18.33
C ARG A 227 32.15 -8.85 -19.42
N ALA A 228 31.99 -8.40 -20.66
CA ALA A 228 32.81 -8.80 -21.81
C ALA A 228 34.24 -8.25 -21.73
N GLY A 229 34.50 -7.26 -20.88
CA GLY A 229 35.81 -6.63 -20.72
C GLY A 229 36.09 -5.50 -21.72
N GLU A 230 35.09 -5.09 -22.50
CA GLU A 230 35.15 -3.96 -23.43
C GLU A 230 35.23 -2.62 -22.67
N ILE A 231 34.50 -2.52 -21.56
CA ILE A 231 34.58 -1.41 -20.61
C ILE A 231 35.35 -1.87 -19.36
N PRO A 232 36.43 -1.17 -18.96
CA PRO A 232 37.18 -1.55 -17.77
C PRO A 232 36.31 -1.56 -16.51
N TYR A 233 36.32 -2.69 -15.80
CA TYR A 233 35.61 -2.82 -14.53
C TYR A 233 36.21 -1.91 -13.45
N ARG A 234 35.36 -1.05 -12.88
CA ARG A 234 35.64 -0.27 -11.67
C ARG A 234 34.49 -0.47 -10.69
N ALA A 235 34.84 -0.85 -9.45
CA ALA A 235 33.83 -1.12 -8.42
C ALA A 235 32.96 0.12 -8.16
N ASP A 236 31.65 -0.07 -8.22
CA ASP A 236 30.62 0.95 -7.97
C ASP A 236 30.72 2.21 -8.86
N LYS A 237 31.27 2.07 -10.07
CA LYS A 237 31.50 3.18 -11.01
C LYS A 237 30.94 2.92 -12.42
N ALA A 238 30.05 1.94 -12.58
CA ALA A 238 29.40 1.68 -13.88
C ALA A 238 28.46 2.81 -14.33
N PHE A 239 27.93 3.59 -13.38
CA PHE A 239 27.00 4.68 -13.63
C PHE A 239 27.31 5.87 -12.71
N THR A 240 27.04 7.08 -13.20
CA THR A 240 27.10 8.32 -12.40
C THR A 240 25.83 8.50 -11.57
N ASP A 241 25.87 9.33 -10.53
CA ASP A 241 24.70 9.60 -9.68
C ASP A 241 23.51 10.15 -10.49
N ARG A 242 23.77 10.98 -11.51
CA ARG A 242 22.73 11.53 -12.40
C ARG A 242 22.12 10.46 -13.30
N GLU A 243 22.93 9.55 -13.85
CA GLU A 243 22.42 8.41 -14.62
C GLU A 243 21.57 7.48 -13.75
N ILE A 244 21.93 7.27 -12.48
CA ILE A 244 21.16 6.43 -11.57
C ILE A 244 19.76 7.03 -11.31
N ILE A 245 19.66 8.34 -11.13
CA ILE A 245 18.38 9.04 -10.97
C ILE A 245 17.52 8.86 -12.24
N SER A 246 18.11 9.15 -13.41
CA SER A 246 17.45 9.03 -14.71
C SER A 246 16.97 7.60 -15.00
N LEU A 247 17.80 6.59 -14.73
CA LEU A 247 17.44 5.18 -14.86
C LEU A 247 16.36 4.75 -13.87
N GLY A 248 16.40 5.27 -12.65
CA GLY A 248 15.35 5.05 -11.65
C GLY A 248 14.01 5.60 -12.10
N GLN A 249 14.00 6.77 -12.75
CA GLN A 249 12.82 7.39 -13.32
C GLN A 249 12.26 6.60 -14.50
N ALA A 250 13.11 6.28 -15.47
CA ALA A 250 12.79 5.43 -16.61
C ALA A 250 12.18 4.08 -16.19
N LEU A 251 12.79 3.42 -15.19
CA LEU A 251 12.31 2.13 -14.69
C LEU A 251 10.92 2.23 -14.06
N ARG A 252 10.62 3.28 -13.28
CA ARG A 252 9.29 3.46 -12.68
C ARG A 252 8.21 3.69 -13.73
N VAL A 253 8.51 4.45 -14.78
CA VAL A 253 7.60 4.62 -15.92
C VAL A 253 7.31 3.28 -16.59
N ALA A 254 8.35 2.49 -16.90
CA ALA A 254 8.17 1.18 -17.52
C ALA A 254 7.41 0.20 -16.61
N LEU A 255 7.70 0.17 -15.30
CA LEU A 255 7.03 -0.69 -14.33
C LEU A 255 5.56 -0.31 -14.10
N LEU A 256 5.26 0.99 -14.07
CA LEU A 256 3.89 1.48 -13.96
C LEU A 256 3.04 1.02 -15.16
N ARG A 257 3.63 1.03 -16.36
CA ARG A 257 3.00 0.57 -17.60
C ARG A 257 3.00 -0.96 -17.77
N ASP A 258 3.73 -1.67 -16.92
CA ASP A 258 3.92 -3.12 -17.00
C ASP A 258 4.39 -3.59 -18.38
N GLU A 259 5.41 -2.91 -18.90
CA GLU A 259 5.92 -3.14 -20.25
C GLU A 259 6.43 -4.60 -20.47
N PRO A 260 6.07 -5.27 -21.57
CA PRO A 260 6.29 -6.71 -21.76
C PRO A 260 7.77 -7.11 -21.93
N TRP A 261 8.65 -6.16 -22.25
CA TRP A 261 10.10 -6.40 -22.42
C TRP A 261 10.89 -6.34 -21.10
N LEU A 262 10.25 -5.95 -19.99
CA LEU A 262 10.90 -5.83 -18.68
C LEU A 262 11.50 -7.14 -18.13
N PRO A 263 10.86 -8.32 -18.26
CA PRO A 263 11.45 -9.56 -17.73
C PRO A 263 12.81 -9.88 -18.35
N GLU A 264 12.94 -9.75 -19.67
CA GLU A 264 14.20 -9.96 -20.39
C GLU A 264 15.26 -8.93 -19.98
N LEU A 265 14.86 -7.67 -19.79
CA LEU A 265 15.75 -6.64 -19.26
C LEU A 265 16.28 -7.04 -17.87
N PHE A 266 15.42 -7.50 -16.97
CA PHE A 266 15.83 -7.87 -15.61
C PHE A 266 16.82 -9.02 -15.59
N ASP A 267 16.64 -10.03 -16.43
CA ASP A 267 17.56 -11.16 -16.54
C ASP A 267 18.97 -10.73 -16.99
N ARG A 268 19.08 -9.63 -17.74
CA ARG A 268 20.36 -9.03 -18.17
C ARG A 268 20.92 -8.04 -17.14
N LEU A 269 20.17 -6.98 -16.86
CA LEU A 269 20.61 -5.81 -16.10
C LEU A 269 20.91 -6.15 -14.64
N LEU A 270 20.04 -6.89 -13.95
CA LEU A 270 20.19 -7.14 -12.50
C LEU A 270 21.46 -7.94 -12.16
N PRO A 271 21.77 -9.06 -12.84
CA PRO A 271 23.07 -9.70 -12.71
C PRO A 271 24.22 -8.79 -13.15
N GLY A 272 24.01 -7.95 -14.18
CA GLY A 272 24.98 -6.98 -14.69
C GLY A 272 25.42 -5.95 -13.66
N VAL A 273 24.50 -5.42 -12.86
CA VAL A 273 24.81 -4.43 -11.82
C VAL A 273 25.29 -5.04 -10.51
N ALA A 274 24.92 -6.30 -10.24
CA ALA A 274 25.12 -6.94 -8.94
C ALA A 274 26.31 -7.92 -8.87
N LEU A 275 26.86 -8.37 -9.99
CA LEU A 275 27.96 -9.33 -10.01
C LEU A 275 29.17 -8.73 -10.71
N ALA A 276 30.30 -8.61 -9.99
CA ALA A 276 31.56 -8.26 -10.62
C ALA A 276 31.95 -9.33 -11.67
N PRO A 277 32.54 -8.93 -12.81
CA PRO A 277 33.00 -9.87 -13.82
C PRO A 277 34.18 -10.73 -13.35
N THR A 278 34.86 -10.30 -12.28
CA THR A 278 35.97 -11.01 -11.64
C THR A 278 35.49 -11.78 -10.39
N THR A 279 36.41 -12.42 -9.67
CA THR A 279 36.13 -13.06 -8.37
C THR A 279 35.95 -12.06 -7.22
N ALA A 280 36.04 -10.76 -7.49
CA ALA A 280 35.91 -9.72 -6.48
C ALA A 280 34.55 -9.76 -5.77
N LYS A 281 34.56 -9.43 -4.47
CA LYS A 281 33.35 -9.32 -3.63
C LYS A 281 32.75 -7.92 -3.71
N THR A 282 32.73 -7.35 -4.91
CA THR A 282 32.27 -6.00 -5.24
C THR A 282 31.23 -6.07 -6.35
N LEU A 283 30.70 -4.92 -6.76
CA LEU A 283 29.56 -4.80 -7.68
C LEU A 283 29.90 -3.75 -8.75
N PRO A 284 29.39 -3.84 -9.98
CA PRO A 284 29.48 -2.75 -10.95
C PRO A 284 28.72 -1.48 -10.53
N SER A 285 27.54 -1.61 -9.94
CA SER A 285 26.83 -0.48 -9.32
C SER A 285 25.89 -0.93 -8.20
N GLN A 286 26.28 -0.62 -6.97
CA GLN A 286 25.44 -0.82 -5.79
C GLN A 286 24.26 0.17 -5.77
N ALA A 287 24.54 1.41 -6.13
CA ALA A 287 23.55 2.48 -6.10
C ALA A 287 22.41 2.24 -7.09
N LEU A 288 22.71 1.78 -8.33
CA LEU A 288 21.68 1.40 -9.29
C LEU A 288 20.90 0.16 -8.83
N LEU A 289 21.56 -0.85 -8.26
CA LEU A 289 20.86 -2.03 -7.71
C LEU A 289 19.83 -1.61 -6.64
N TYR A 290 20.19 -0.71 -5.73
CA TYR A 290 19.24 -0.22 -4.73
C TYR A 290 18.16 0.66 -5.32
N GLU A 291 18.46 1.45 -6.35
CA GLU A 291 17.44 2.24 -7.06
C GLU A 291 16.40 1.35 -7.75
N VAL A 292 16.84 0.27 -8.40
CA VAL A 292 15.93 -0.75 -8.98
C VAL A 292 15.00 -1.33 -7.93
N VAL A 293 15.51 -1.63 -6.73
CA VAL A 293 14.69 -2.19 -5.65
C VAL A 293 13.76 -1.12 -5.03
N ARG A 294 14.14 0.16 -5.03
CA ARG A 294 13.22 1.26 -4.66
C ARG A 294 12.10 1.40 -5.70
N ALA A 295 12.42 1.35 -6.99
CA ALA A 295 11.41 1.33 -8.05
C ALA A 295 10.45 0.13 -7.89
N ALA A 296 10.95 -1.04 -7.46
CA ALA A 296 10.12 -2.19 -7.12
C ALA A 296 9.25 -2.00 -5.87
N GLN A 297 9.60 -1.08 -4.96
CA GLN A 297 8.71 -0.72 -3.83
C GLN A 297 7.58 0.21 -4.27
N ASP A 298 7.82 1.02 -5.29
CA ASP A 298 6.83 1.95 -5.84
C ASP A 298 5.87 1.25 -6.81
N PHE A 299 6.40 0.46 -7.75
CA PHE A 299 5.64 -0.27 -8.77
C PHE A 299 6.15 -1.71 -8.93
N PRO A 300 5.89 -2.60 -7.95
CA PRO A 300 6.35 -3.98 -8.01
C PRO A 300 5.72 -4.76 -9.17
N THR A 301 6.49 -5.70 -9.73
CA THR A 301 6.00 -6.79 -10.57
C THR A 301 6.54 -8.13 -10.05
N PRO A 302 5.82 -9.25 -10.25
CA PRO A 302 6.30 -10.57 -9.81
C PRO A 302 7.67 -10.94 -10.38
N GLU A 303 7.93 -10.59 -11.64
CA GLU A 303 9.17 -10.87 -12.35
C GLU A 303 10.34 -10.10 -11.74
N LEU A 304 10.16 -8.80 -11.46
CA LEU A 304 11.19 -7.99 -10.82
C LEU A 304 11.51 -8.48 -9.41
N VAL A 305 10.48 -8.78 -8.59
CA VAL A 305 10.67 -9.32 -7.24
C VAL A 305 11.40 -10.67 -7.29
N SER A 306 11.06 -11.53 -8.26
CA SER A 306 11.76 -12.81 -8.49
C SER A 306 13.22 -12.60 -8.88
N ALA A 307 13.49 -11.68 -9.82
CA ALA A 307 14.85 -11.36 -10.27
C ALA A 307 15.72 -10.80 -9.13
N ILE A 308 15.17 -9.92 -8.28
CA ILE A 308 15.87 -9.39 -7.09
C ILE A 308 16.20 -10.52 -6.11
N ARG A 309 15.27 -11.46 -5.87
CA ARG A 309 15.53 -12.64 -5.01
C ARG A 309 16.64 -13.53 -5.59
N THR A 310 16.70 -13.67 -6.91
CA THR A 310 17.79 -14.38 -7.60
C THR A 310 19.13 -13.68 -7.37
N VAL A 311 19.21 -12.37 -7.59
CA VAL A 311 20.41 -11.56 -7.29
C VAL A 311 20.83 -11.68 -5.82
N ARG A 312 19.88 -11.59 -4.89
CA ARG A 312 20.13 -11.74 -3.45
C ARG A 312 20.84 -13.05 -3.12
N ARG A 313 20.59 -14.13 -3.86
CA ARG A 313 21.22 -15.45 -3.66
C ARG A 313 22.61 -15.54 -4.28
N THR A 314 22.84 -14.87 -5.40
CA THR A 314 24.08 -15.00 -6.20
C THR A 314 25.12 -13.94 -5.87
N VAL A 315 24.71 -12.79 -5.32
CA VAL A 315 25.59 -11.67 -4.99
C VAL A 315 26.67 -12.06 -3.98
N ARG A 316 27.91 -11.67 -4.26
CA ARG A 316 29.09 -12.00 -3.43
C ARG A 316 29.38 -10.96 -2.35
N HIS A 317 28.84 -9.76 -2.48
CA HIS A 317 29.02 -8.67 -1.53
C HIS A 317 28.26 -8.94 -0.23
N ALA A 318 28.96 -8.97 0.92
CA ALA A 318 28.40 -9.43 2.19
C ALA A 318 27.25 -8.55 2.74
N GLY A 319 27.26 -7.24 2.46
CA GLY A 319 26.25 -6.30 2.96
C GLY A 319 24.95 -6.26 2.15
N VAL A 320 24.99 -6.64 0.87
CA VAL A 320 23.85 -6.48 -0.05
C VAL A 320 22.67 -7.40 0.33
N PRO A 321 22.86 -8.71 0.63
CA PRO A 321 21.74 -9.59 0.95
C PRO A 321 20.86 -9.10 2.10
N LYS A 322 21.46 -8.57 3.19
CA LYS A 322 20.72 -8.05 4.34
C LYS A 322 19.88 -6.83 3.96
N GLN A 323 20.43 -5.95 3.12
CA GLN A 323 19.72 -4.76 2.66
C GLN A 323 18.59 -5.14 1.68
N LEU A 324 18.84 -6.07 0.75
CA LEU A 324 17.81 -6.60 -0.14
C LEU A 324 16.68 -7.26 0.64
N ASP A 325 16.99 -8.07 1.65
CA ASP A 325 15.96 -8.71 2.51
C ASP A 325 15.08 -7.68 3.23
N LYS A 326 15.66 -6.54 3.67
CA LYS A 326 14.89 -5.44 4.27
C LYS A 326 14.00 -4.75 3.24
N MET A 327 14.51 -4.50 2.04
CA MET A 327 13.80 -3.78 0.99
C MET A 327 12.72 -4.63 0.30
N LEU A 328 12.96 -5.92 0.13
CA LEU A 328 12.01 -6.88 -0.44
C LEU A 328 10.73 -6.99 0.39
N LYS A 329 10.81 -6.86 1.73
CA LYS A 329 9.61 -6.83 2.58
C LYS A 329 8.63 -5.74 2.19
N LYS A 330 9.13 -4.56 1.79
CA LYS A 330 8.30 -3.45 1.32
C LYS A 330 7.75 -3.71 -0.07
N ALA A 331 8.59 -4.22 -0.98
CA ALA A 331 8.16 -4.57 -2.34
C ALA A 331 7.09 -5.68 -2.34
N ASP A 332 7.22 -6.69 -1.49
CA ASP A 332 6.23 -7.76 -1.33
C ASP A 332 4.89 -7.24 -0.79
N ALA A 333 4.93 -6.30 0.16
CA ALA A 333 3.73 -5.65 0.67
C ALA A 333 3.06 -4.79 -0.42
N ALA A 334 3.85 -4.02 -1.18
CA ALA A 334 3.34 -3.22 -2.28
C ALA A 334 2.79 -4.10 -3.44
N LEU A 335 3.42 -5.25 -3.71
CA LEU A 335 2.96 -6.18 -4.76
C LEU A 335 1.59 -6.72 -4.42
N ALA A 336 1.35 -7.06 -3.16
CA ALA A 336 0.05 -7.52 -2.70
C ALA A 336 -1.08 -6.50 -2.91
N GLU A 337 -0.78 -5.20 -2.98
CA GLU A 337 -1.79 -4.15 -3.22
C GLU A 337 -1.99 -3.85 -4.72
N ARG A 338 -1.19 -4.44 -5.62
CA ARG A 338 -1.23 -4.22 -7.08
C ARG A 338 -1.87 -5.41 -7.80
N ALA A 339 -3.18 -5.58 -7.61
CA ALA A 339 -3.94 -6.75 -8.06
C ALA A 339 -3.90 -7.01 -9.58
N ASP A 340 -3.66 -5.99 -10.40
CA ASP A 340 -3.48 -6.09 -11.86
C ASP A 340 -2.28 -6.94 -12.28
N VAL A 341 -1.18 -6.92 -11.49
CA VAL A 341 0.04 -7.68 -11.82
C VAL A 341 0.34 -8.81 -10.84
N ALA A 342 -0.09 -8.69 -9.58
CA ALA A 342 0.25 -9.61 -8.50
C ALA A 342 -0.26 -11.04 -8.70
N LEU A 343 -1.24 -11.20 -9.59
CA LEU A 343 -1.85 -12.48 -9.94
C LEU A 343 -1.00 -13.33 -10.91
N ARG A 344 0.08 -12.76 -11.50
CA ARG A 344 1.02 -13.52 -12.32
C ARG A 344 1.97 -14.34 -11.44
N LEU A 345 1.71 -15.64 -11.31
CA LEU A 345 2.57 -16.56 -10.57
C LEU A 345 3.59 -17.24 -11.48
N PRO A 346 4.82 -17.49 -11.00
CA PRO A 346 5.75 -18.35 -11.72
C PRO A 346 5.29 -19.81 -11.65
N ARG A 347 5.40 -20.55 -12.76
CA ARG A 347 4.98 -21.97 -12.82
C ARG A 347 5.91 -22.91 -12.03
N LEU A 348 7.20 -22.57 -11.92
CA LEU A 348 8.21 -23.27 -11.10
C LEU A 348 8.29 -24.79 -11.33
N GLU A 349 8.01 -25.25 -12.56
CA GLU A 349 8.01 -26.67 -12.97
C GLU A 349 7.02 -27.58 -12.23
N PHE A 350 6.02 -27.02 -11.55
CA PHE A 350 4.97 -27.82 -10.92
C PHE A 350 4.00 -28.38 -11.97
N GLU A 351 3.65 -29.65 -11.80
CA GLU A 351 2.60 -30.31 -12.57
C GLU A 351 1.30 -30.37 -11.75
N THR A 352 0.18 -30.61 -12.42
CA THR A 352 -1.12 -30.75 -11.76
C THR A 352 -1.48 -32.23 -11.63
N GLU A 353 -1.65 -32.72 -10.41
CA GLU A 353 -1.98 -34.12 -10.16
C GLU A 353 -3.12 -34.30 -9.15
N SER A 354 -3.92 -35.36 -9.33
CA SER A 354 -4.92 -35.78 -8.35
C SER A 354 -4.22 -36.28 -7.08
N ILE A 355 -4.40 -35.56 -5.97
CA ILE A 355 -3.86 -35.95 -4.66
C ILE A 355 -4.93 -36.77 -3.94
N SER A 356 -4.58 -37.92 -3.37
CA SER A 356 -5.54 -38.77 -2.65
C SER A 356 -6.30 -37.98 -1.57
N GLY A 357 -7.62 -37.85 -1.70
CA GLY A 357 -8.47 -37.12 -0.75
C GLY A 357 -8.56 -35.60 -0.96
N SER A 358 -8.06 -35.06 -2.06
CA SER A 358 -8.12 -33.63 -2.43
C SER A 358 -8.31 -33.48 -3.95
N ALA A 359 -9.03 -32.45 -4.42
CA ALA A 359 -8.97 -32.09 -5.84
C ALA A 359 -7.53 -31.74 -6.26
N ALA A 360 -7.22 -31.87 -7.56
CA ALA A 360 -5.87 -31.86 -8.12
C ALA A 360 -4.99 -30.68 -7.67
N GLY A 361 -3.81 -30.93 -7.12
CA GLY A 361 -2.88 -29.92 -6.59
C GLY A 361 -1.58 -29.84 -7.39
N GLY A 362 -0.79 -28.81 -7.11
CA GLY A 362 0.54 -28.66 -7.68
C GLY A 362 1.51 -29.65 -7.04
N VAL A 363 2.15 -30.50 -7.84
CA VAL A 363 3.16 -31.47 -7.37
C VAL A 363 4.47 -31.28 -8.13
N LEU A 364 5.57 -31.32 -7.39
CA LEU A 364 6.93 -31.33 -7.94
C LEU A 364 7.70 -32.52 -7.37
N ARG A 365 8.27 -33.35 -8.24
CA ARG A 365 9.12 -34.49 -7.84
C ARG A 365 10.58 -34.27 -8.24
N ARG A 366 11.49 -34.66 -7.35
CA ARG A 366 12.95 -34.65 -7.58
C ARG A 366 13.61 -35.90 -7.04
N THR A 367 14.45 -36.54 -7.84
CA THR A 367 15.16 -37.76 -7.46
C THR A 367 16.45 -37.45 -6.70
N ALA A 368 16.75 -38.23 -5.65
CA ALA A 368 17.96 -38.17 -4.86
C ALA A 368 18.42 -39.59 -4.47
N GLY A 369 19.14 -40.26 -5.38
CA GLY A 369 19.44 -41.69 -5.26
C GLY A 369 18.17 -42.53 -5.30
N ASP A 370 18.00 -43.45 -4.35
CA ASP A 370 16.82 -44.32 -4.22
C ASP A 370 15.58 -43.62 -3.60
N TYR A 371 15.67 -42.31 -3.38
CA TYR A 371 14.62 -41.53 -2.74
C TYR A 371 14.06 -40.49 -3.71
N GLN A 372 12.78 -40.16 -3.56
CA GLN A 372 12.18 -39.00 -4.20
C GLN A 372 11.78 -37.96 -3.16
N ALA A 373 12.09 -36.71 -3.46
CA ALA A 373 11.49 -35.57 -2.79
C ALA A 373 10.20 -35.20 -3.52
N VAL A 374 9.11 -35.03 -2.77
CA VAL A 374 7.80 -34.62 -3.29
C VAL A 374 7.39 -33.33 -2.60
N VAL A 375 7.31 -32.24 -3.37
CA VAL A 375 6.74 -30.98 -2.91
C VAL A 375 5.29 -30.92 -3.36
N THR A 376 4.38 -30.88 -2.40
CA THR A 376 2.94 -30.85 -2.64
C THR A 376 2.36 -29.52 -2.20
N VAL A 377 1.57 -28.91 -3.07
CA VAL A 377 0.93 -27.62 -2.84
C VAL A 377 -0.58 -27.82 -2.71
N THR A 378 -1.10 -27.46 -1.54
CA THR A 378 -2.54 -27.41 -1.25
C THR A 378 -2.86 -25.99 -0.79
N GLU A 379 -3.16 -25.78 0.50
CA GLU A 379 -3.20 -24.46 1.12
C GLU A 379 -1.79 -23.88 1.29
N THR A 380 -0.83 -24.76 1.58
CA THR A 380 0.59 -24.45 1.69
C THR A 380 1.41 -25.49 0.94
N ALA A 381 2.63 -25.13 0.56
CA ALA A 381 3.63 -26.04 0.06
C ALA A 381 4.26 -26.82 1.22
N THR A 382 4.32 -28.14 1.06
CA THR A 382 4.95 -29.06 2.02
C THR A 382 5.96 -29.95 1.29
N LEU A 383 7.10 -30.22 1.93
CA LEU A 383 8.13 -31.13 1.40
C LEU A 383 8.06 -32.47 2.14
N THR A 384 7.80 -33.53 1.40
CA THR A 384 7.85 -34.91 1.88
C THR A 384 8.91 -35.70 1.11
N TRP A 385 9.31 -36.84 1.65
CA TRP A 385 10.28 -37.75 1.03
C TRP A 385 9.62 -39.11 0.88
N GLU A 386 9.86 -39.78 -0.23
CA GLU A 386 9.32 -41.10 -0.53
C GLU A 386 10.45 -42.07 -0.90
N LYS A 387 10.24 -43.35 -0.61
CA LYS A 387 11.03 -44.46 -1.13
C LYS A 387 10.07 -45.53 -1.63
N ASP A 388 10.23 -45.98 -2.88
CA ASP A 388 9.35 -46.97 -3.51
C ASP A 388 7.85 -46.60 -3.41
N GLY A 389 7.54 -45.30 -3.55
CA GLY A 389 6.17 -44.75 -3.44
C GLY A 389 5.60 -44.67 -2.02
N ARG A 390 6.40 -44.91 -0.97
CA ARG A 390 5.96 -44.79 0.43
C ARG A 390 6.52 -43.54 1.12
N PRO A 391 5.67 -42.71 1.76
CA PRO A 391 6.11 -41.49 2.43
C PRO A 391 6.93 -41.77 3.69
N LEU A 392 7.94 -40.94 3.91
CA LEU A 392 8.89 -40.99 5.00
C LEU A 392 8.68 -39.80 5.94
N ARG A 393 8.81 -40.02 7.24
CA ARG A 393 8.59 -38.98 8.28
C ARG A 393 9.66 -37.89 8.32
N SER A 394 10.84 -38.14 7.78
CA SER A 394 11.96 -37.19 7.84
C SER A 394 12.88 -37.36 6.64
N VAL A 395 13.73 -36.34 6.41
CA VAL A 395 14.75 -36.39 5.37
C VAL A 395 15.69 -37.58 5.63
N PRO A 396 15.79 -38.55 4.70
CA PRO A 396 16.64 -39.73 4.86
C PRO A 396 18.10 -39.37 5.17
N ALA A 397 18.77 -40.18 6.00
CA ALA A 397 20.17 -39.96 6.34
C ALA A 397 21.11 -39.97 5.10
N PRO A 398 20.96 -40.89 4.12
CA PRO A 398 21.76 -40.86 2.89
C PRO A 398 21.57 -39.55 2.11
N VAL A 399 20.33 -39.12 1.91
CA VAL A 399 20.01 -37.84 1.22
C VAL A 399 20.63 -36.64 1.94
N ARG A 400 20.61 -36.63 3.27
CA ARG A 400 21.17 -35.51 4.06
C ARG A 400 22.69 -35.42 3.92
N ARG A 401 23.37 -36.56 3.80
CA ARG A 401 24.83 -36.65 3.65
C ARG A 401 25.25 -36.39 2.21
N ASP A 402 24.54 -36.98 1.25
CA ASP A 402 24.99 -37.10 -0.14
C ASP A 402 24.34 -36.02 -1.04
N HIS A 403 23.19 -35.45 -0.65
CA HIS A 403 22.46 -34.41 -1.38
C HIS A 403 22.04 -33.19 -0.52
N PRO A 404 22.92 -32.61 0.32
CA PRO A 404 22.55 -31.50 1.20
C PRO A 404 22.13 -30.22 0.44
N ALA A 405 22.70 -29.98 -0.75
CA ALA A 405 22.34 -28.85 -1.59
C ALA A 405 20.89 -28.93 -2.10
N LEU A 406 20.45 -30.10 -2.57
CA LEU A 406 19.08 -30.34 -3.03
C LEU A 406 18.07 -30.17 -1.88
N VAL A 407 18.37 -30.68 -0.69
CA VAL A 407 17.51 -30.49 0.49
C VAL A 407 17.33 -29.00 0.82
N LYS A 408 18.41 -28.22 0.73
CA LYS A 408 18.37 -26.77 0.96
C LYS A 408 17.55 -26.08 -0.12
N GLU A 409 17.79 -26.40 -1.39
CA GLU A 409 17.06 -25.86 -2.54
C GLU A 409 15.55 -26.07 -2.42
N LEU A 410 15.11 -27.29 -2.11
CA LEU A 410 13.70 -27.63 -1.98
C LEU A 410 13.04 -26.96 -0.77
N ARG A 411 13.75 -26.83 0.36
CA ARG A 411 13.25 -26.06 1.51
C ARG A 411 13.08 -24.58 1.17
N ASP A 412 14.02 -24.01 0.41
CA ASP A 412 13.91 -22.64 -0.05
C ASP A 412 12.80 -22.49 -1.10
N LEU A 413 12.57 -23.49 -1.95
CA LEU A 413 11.43 -23.53 -2.88
C LEU A 413 10.09 -23.51 -2.13
N VAL A 414 9.92 -24.36 -1.10
CA VAL A 414 8.72 -24.37 -0.26
C VAL A 414 8.44 -23.00 0.34
N LYS A 415 9.47 -22.33 0.89
CA LYS A 415 9.32 -20.97 1.43
C LYS A 415 8.88 -19.97 0.35
N ARG A 416 9.46 -20.06 -0.86
CA ARG A 416 9.08 -19.18 -1.98
C ARG A 416 7.64 -19.41 -2.41
N VAL A 417 7.22 -20.66 -2.61
CA VAL A 417 5.85 -20.99 -3.01
C VAL A 417 4.86 -20.48 -1.96
N ASN A 418 5.13 -20.70 -0.66
CA ASN A 418 4.28 -20.17 0.40
C ASN A 418 4.19 -18.64 0.41
N ALA A 419 5.29 -17.94 0.12
CA ALA A 419 5.26 -16.48 -0.03
C ALA A 419 4.41 -16.05 -1.24
N HIS A 420 4.53 -16.72 -2.39
CA HIS A 420 3.72 -16.44 -3.58
C HIS A 420 2.23 -16.69 -3.33
N LEU A 421 1.87 -17.80 -2.67
CA LEU A 421 0.49 -18.10 -2.30
C LEU A 421 -0.08 -17.04 -1.35
N ALA A 422 0.70 -16.61 -0.35
CA ALA A 422 0.28 -15.55 0.56
C ALA A 422 0.08 -14.20 -0.16
N THR A 423 0.98 -13.84 -1.09
CA THR A 423 0.80 -12.64 -1.93
C THR A 423 -0.43 -12.75 -2.82
N LEU A 424 -0.66 -13.91 -3.44
CA LEU A 424 -1.84 -14.16 -4.27
C LEU A 424 -3.14 -14.00 -3.47
N VAL A 425 -3.22 -14.59 -2.28
CA VAL A 425 -4.38 -14.44 -1.36
C VAL A 425 -4.64 -12.97 -1.05
N ARG A 426 -3.59 -12.21 -0.70
CA ARG A 426 -3.72 -10.78 -0.39
C ARG A 426 -4.14 -9.95 -1.59
N ALA A 427 -3.59 -10.23 -2.77
CA ALA A 427 -3.93 -9.55 -4.02
C ALA A 427 -5.38 -9.81 -4.44
N LEU A 428 -5.83 -11.06 -4.33
CA LEU A 428 -7.23 -11.43 -4.60
C LEU A 428 -8.18 -10.72 -3.62
N GLU A 429 -7.87 -10.69 -2.32
CA GLU A 429 -8.69 -9.97 -1.34
C GLU A 429 -8.67 -8.45 -1.58
N GLY A 430 -7.50 -7.87 -1.88
CA GLY A 430 -7.36 -6.44 -2.19
C GLY A 430 -8.14 -6.00 -3.44
N GLY A 431 -8.36 -6.94 -4.37
CA GLY A 431 -9.16 -6.76 -5.58
C GLY A 431 -10.59 -6.27 -5.35
N PHE A 432 -11.18 -6.49 -4.16
CA PHE A 432 -12.53 -6.00 -3.86
C PHE A 432 -12.64 -4.46 -3.91
N THR A 433 -11.63 -3.74 -3.42
CA THR A 433 -11.68 -2.27 -3.31
C THR A 433 -11.52 -1.54 -4.65
N VAL A 434 -10.98 -2.24 -5.65
CA VAL A 434 -10.81 -1.74 -7.02
C VAL A 434 -11.86 -2.32 -7.97
N ASP A 435 -12.77 -3.16 -7.46
CA ASP A 435 -13.69 -3.99 -8.25
C ASP A 435 -12.98 -4.68 -9.43
N ALA A 436 -11.89 -5.40 -9.13
CA ALA A 436 -11.02 -6.00 -10.13
C ALA A 436 -11.80 -6.94 -11.06
N VAL A 437 -11.64 -6.71 -12.36
CA VAL A 437 -12.19 -7.52 -13.45
C VAL A 437 -11.04 -8.04 -14.31
N HIS A 438 -11.12 -9.30 -14.71
CA HIS A 438 -10.14 -9.96 -15.55
C HIS A 438 -10.83 -10.61 -16.77
N PRO A 439 -10.15 -10.71 -17.93
CA PRO A 439 -10.65 -11.51 -19.05
C PRO A 439 -10.77 -12.99 -18.67
N TYR A 440 -11.88 -13.63 -19.05
CA TYR A 440 -12.19 -15.02 -18.71
C TYR A 440 -11.15 -16.02 -19.19
N GLY A 441 -10.64 -15.87 -20.42
CA GLY A 441 -9.60 -16.71 -20.98
C GLY A 441 -8.31 -16.65 -20.16
N TRP A 442 -7.89 -15.44 -19.79
CA TRP A 442 -6.72 -15.24 -18.94
C TRP A 442 -6.93 -15.81 -17.52
N TRP A 443 -8.08 -15.54 -16.89
CA TRP A 443 -8.39 -16.09 -15.57
C TRP A 443 -8.38 -17.63 -15.60
N ARG A 444 -8.93 -18.22 -16.66
CA ARG A 444 -8.96 -19.67 -16.84
C ARG A 444 -7.54 -20.24 -16.92
N THR A 445 -6.68 -19.71 -17.78
CA THR A 445 -5.34 -20.27 -18.01
C THR A 445 -4.32 -19.92 -16.92
N GLU A 446 -4.33 -18.68 -16.42
CA GLU A 446 -3.32 -18.15 -15.50
C GLU A 446 -3.69 -18.31 -14.02
N LEU A 447 -4.97 -18.57 -13.69
CA LEU A 447 -5.42 -18.76 -12.31
C LEU A 447 -6.10 -20.12 -12.07
N ALA A 448 -7.16 -20.45 -12.81
CA ALA A 448 -7.95 -21.67 -12.55
C ALA A 448 -7.25 -22.97 -12.98
N GLU A 449 -6.43 -22.91 -14.04
CA GLU A 449 -5.63 -24.03 -14.56
C GLU A 449 -4.18 -23.99 -14.08
N HIS A 450 -3.72 -22.87 -13.50
CA HIS A 450 -2.33 -22.73 -13.07
C HIS A 450 -2.01 -23.71 -11.91
N PRO A 451 -0.88 -24.46 -11.96
CA PRO A 451 -0.56 -25.53 -11.00
C PRO A 451 -0.56 -25.09 -9.53
N LEU A 452 -0.07 -23.87 -9.26
CA LEU A 452 -0.06 -23.26 -7.92
C LEU A 452 -1.34 -22.48 -7.60
N ALA A 453 -1.73 -21.49 -8.42
CA ALA A 453 -2.86 -20.61 -8.12
C ALA A 453 -4.19 -21.36 -7.98
N ARG A 454 -4.40 -22.45 -8.76
CA ARG A 454 -5.66 -23.20 -8.72
C ARG A 454 -6.00 -23.74 -7.35
N THR A 455 -5.00 -24.04 -6.52
CA THR A 455 -5.20 -24.60 -5.17
C THR A 455 -5.90 -23.61 -4.23
N LEU A 456 -5.88 -22.32 -4.57
CA LEU A 456 -6.60 -21.26 -3.87
C LEU A 456 -7.84 -20.83 -4.65
N VAL A 457 -7.68 -20.57 -5.95
CA VAL A 457 -8.70 -20.00 -6.85
C VAL A 457 -9.96 -20.85 -6.93
N ARG A 458 -9.83 -22.17 -6.96
CA ARG A 458 -10.99 -23.08 -7.09
C ARG A 458 -11.90 -23.09 -5.86
N ARG A 459 -11.39 -22.68 -4.69
CA ARG A 459 -12.11 -22.63 -3.41
C ARG A 459 -12.77 -21.28 -3.16
N LEU A 460 -12.67 -20.36 -4.12
CA LEU A 460 -13.31 -19.06 -4.10
C LEU A 460 -14.50 -19.06 -5.08
N ILE A 461 -15.50 -18.25 -4.77
CA ILE A 461 -16.67 -18.04 -5.61
C ILE A 461 -16.34 -16.92 -6.61
N TRP A 462 -16.63 -17.13 -7.88
CA TRP A 462 -16.34 -16.19 -8.97
C TRP A 462 -17.63 -15.82 -9.69
N GLU A 463 -17.72 -14.59 -10.21
CA GLU A 463 -18.79 -14.16 -11.10
C GLU A 463 -18.22 -14.04 -12.51
N ILE A 464 -18.83 -14.73 -13.47
CA ILE A 464 -18.47 -14.69 -14.88
C ILE A 464 -19.64 -14.09 -15.63
N GLU A 465 -19.38 -13.07 -16.45
CA GLU A 465 -20.38 -12.49 -17.33
C GLU A 465 -20.59 -13.41 -18.54
N ILE A 466 -21.72 -14.13 -18.57
CA ILE A 466 -22.02 -15.11 -19.64
C ILE A 466 -22.76 -14.47 -20.82
N ALA A 467 -23.39 -13.32 -20.59
CA ALA A 467 -23.97 -12.41 -21.57
C ALA A 467 -23.95 -10.99 -20.99
N PRO A 468 -24.05 -9.92 -21.81
CA PRO A 468 -23.97 -8.54 -21.30
C PRO A 468 -24.97 -8.25 -20.17
N GLY A 469 -24.45 -7.93 -18.98
CA GLY A 469 -25.20 -7.69 -17.75
C GLY A 469 -25.64 -8.95 -16.99
N GLU A 470 -25.45 -10.15 -17.56
CA GLU A 470 -25.82 -11.43 -16.95
C GLU A 470 -24.59 -12.10 -16.32
N TRP A 471 -24.52 -12.01 -14.99
CA TRP A 471 -23.43 -12.58 -14.19
C TRP A 471 -23.85 -13.90 -13.57
N ARG A 472 -23.02 -14.93 -13.75
CA ARG A 472 -23.20 -16.25 -13.12
C ARG A 472 -22.13 -16.48 -12.06
N ALA A 473 -22.56 -16.73 -10.83
CA ALA A 473 -21.69 -17.15 -9.75
C ALA A 473 -21.32 -18.63 -9.87
N VAL A 474 -20.04 -18.97 -9.71
CA VAL A 474 -19.48 -20.32 -9.85
C VAL A 474 -18.47 -20.62 -8.75
N LEU A 475 -18.33 -21.88 -8.37
CA LEU A 475 -17.32 -22.38 -7.43
C LEU A 475 -16.56 -23.54 -8.10
N PRO A 476 -15.36 -23.30 -8.65
CA PRO A 476 -14.67 -24.30 -9.49
C PRO A 476 -14.35 -25.62 -8.78
N GLU A 477 -14.30 -25.66 -7.45
CA GLU A 477 -14.16 -26.91 -6.68
C GLU A 477 -15.38 -27.84 -6.82
N THR A 478 -16.58 -27.28 -7.03
CA THR A 478 -17.83 -28.06 -7.11
C THR A 478 -18.42 -28.14 -8.51
N ASP A 479 -18.04 -27.24 -9.41
CA ASP A 479 -18.52 -27.22 -10.79
C ASP A 479 -17.65 -28.13 -11.66
N GLU A 480 -18.23 -29.22 -12.19
CA GLU A 480 -17.54 -30.14 -13.10
C GLU A 480 -17.06 -29.46 -14.39
N HIS A 481 -17.80 -28.45 -14.85
CA HIS A 481 -17.47 -27.65 -16.03
C HIS A 481 -17.78 -26.18 -15.77
N LEU A 482 -16.80 -25.31 -16.04
CA LEU A 482 -16.98 -23.86 -16.02
C LEU A 482 -17.96 -23.44 -17.12
N PRO A 483 -18.73 -22.35 -16.94
CA PRO A 483 -19.67 -21.88 -17.94
C PRO A 483 -18.95 -21.50 -19.24
N ALA A 484 -19.59 -21.77 -20.38
CA ALA A 484 -19.08 -21.30 -21.66
C ALA A 484 -19.27 -19.78 -21.76
N ALA A 485 -18.17 -19.04 -21.82
CA ALA A 485 -18.12 -17.59 -22.01
C ALA A 485 -16.97 -17.23 -22.98
N PRO A 486 -17.06 -16.12 -23.72
CA PRO A 486 -15.95 -15.59 -24.53
C PRO A 486 -14.67 -15.39 -23.71
N ASP A 487 -13.48 -15.53 -24.33
CA ASP A 487 -12.20 -15.36 -23.62
C ASP A 487 -11.99 -13.92 -23.09
N ASP A 488 -12.62 -12.93 -23.72
CA ASP A 488 -12.62 -11.53 -23.28
C ASP A 488 -13.74 -11.19 -22.30
N ALA A 489 -14.61 -12.16 -21.96
CA ALA A 489 -15.70 -11.95 -21.03
C ALA A 489 -15.18 -11.54 -19.63
N PRO A 490 -15.82 -10.56 -18.97
CA PRO A 490 -15.49 -10.16 -17.62
C PRO A 490 -15.64 -11.29 -16.58
N VAL A 491 -14.61 -11.46 -15.75
CA VAL A 491 -14.62 -12.29 -14.55
C VAL A 491 -14.19 -11.46 -13.37
N ARG A 492 -14.91 -11.60 -12.25
CA ARG A 492 -14.53 -10.95 -10.99
C ARG A 492 -14.77 -11.87 -9.80
N LEU A 493 -14.17 -11.51 -8.68
CA LEU A 493 -14.42 -12.20 -7.43
C LEU A 493 -15.83 -11.87 -6.92
N TRP A 494 -16.58 -12.90 -6.54
CA TRP A 494 -17.91 -12.73 -5.97
C TRP A 494 -17.82 -12.03 -4.60
N HIS A 495 -18.75 -11.12 -4.32
CA HIS A 495 -18.83 -10.41 -3.05
C HIS A 495 -20.28 -10.40 -2.54
N PRO A 496 -20.53 -10.65 -1.24
CA PRO A 496 -21.91 -10.81 -0.75
C PRO A 496 -22.74 -9.52 -0.83
N LEU A 497 -22.11 -8.34 -0.90
CA LEU A 497 -22.79 -7.05 -1.16
C LEU A 497 -23.53 -7.01 -2.51
N ARG A 498 -23.12 -7.83 -3.48
CA ARG A 498 -23.75 -7.93 -4.81
C ARG A 498 -24.85 -8.99 -4.89
N SER A 499 -25.08 -9.74 -3.83
CA SER A 499 -26.00 -10.87 -3.84
C SER A 499 -27.11 -10.71 -2.80
N ASP A 500 -28.26 -11.29 -3.10
CA ASP A 500 -29.35 -11.36 -2.14
C ASP A 500 -29.00 -12.30 -0.98
N ARG A 501 -29.71 -12.14 0.14
CA ARG A 501 -29.47 -12.92 1.37
C ARG A 501 -29.67 -14.43 1.17
N GLY A 502 -30.56 -14.83 0.27
CA GLY A 502 -30.81 -16.24 -0.06
C GLY A 502 -29.63 -16.88 -0.76
N ALA A 503 -29.09 -16.22 -1.80
CA ALA A 503 -27.88 -16.66 -2.49
C ALA A 503 -26.67 -16.73 -1.55
N VAL A 504 -26.46 -15.71 -0.71
CA VAL A 504 -25.37 -15.72 0.30
C VAL A 504 -25.51 -16.92 1.24
N ARG A 505 -26.73 -17.20 1.72
CA ARG A 505 -27.02 -18.36 2.57
C ARG A 505 -26.72 -19.67 1.86
N ALA A 506 -27.15 -19.82 0.61
CA ALA A 506 -26.91 -21.03 -0.18
C ALA A 506 -25.41 -21.32 -0.35
N TRP A 507 -24.60 -20.29 -0.63
CA TRP A 507 -23.14 -20.44 -0.71
C TRP A 507 -22.53 -20.88 0.63
N ARG A 508 -22.95 -20.28 1.75
CA ARG A 508 -22.48 -20.65 3.09
C ARG A 508 -22.81 -22.10 3.44
N ASP A 509 -24.02 -22.54 3.10
CA ASP A 509 -24.49 -23.91 3.34
C ASP A 509 -23.68 -24.90 2.49
N LEU A 510 -23.48 -24.61 1.20
CA LEU A 510 -22.69 -25.44 0.28
C LEU A 510 -21.23 -25.61 0.75
N LEU A 511 -20.55 -24.53 1.14
CA LEU A 511 -19.17 -24.57 1.62
C LEU A 511 -19.01 -25.47 2.85
N ILE A 512 -19.98 -25.44 3.77
CA ILE A 512 -19.98 -26.25 4.99
C ILE A 512 -20.36 -27.71 4.70
N GLU A 513 -21.28 -27.97 3.78
CA GLU A 513 -21.63 -29.32 3.35
C GLU A 513 -20.44 -30.01 2.67
N ARG A 514 -19.79 -29.31 1.73
CA ARG A 514 -18.67 -29.83 0.94
C ARG A 514 -17.31 -29.75 1.63
N HIS A 515 -17.26 -29.24 2.86
CA HIS A 515 -16.02 -29.05 3.63
C HIS A 515 -14.97 -28.21 2.88
N ILE A 516 -15.43 -27.19 2.14
CA ILE A 516 -14.56 -26.31 1.36
C ILE A 516 -14.15 -25.13 2.24
N ARG A 517 -12.86 -25.08 2.57
CA ARG A 517 -12.26 -23.97 3.31
C ARG A 517 -11.81 -22.88 2.35
N GLN A 518 -12.41 -21.70 2.46
CA GLN A 518 -12.04 -20.55 1.63
C GLN A 518 -10.69 -19.95 2.09
N PRO A 519 -9.82 -19.52 1.15
CA PRO A 519 -8.55 -18.86 1.47
C PRO A 519 -8.67 -17.61 2.36
N PHE A 520 -9.81 -16.91 2.32
CA PHE A 520 -10.19 -15.79 3.17
C PHE A 520 -11.70 -15.76 3.32
N LYS A 521 -12.23 -14.93 4.24
CA LYS A 521 -13.68 -14.74 4.39
C LYS A 521 -14.26 -14.11 3.12
N GLN A 522 -14.98 -14.90 2.34
CA GLN A 522 -15.71 -14.44 1.16
C GLN A 522 -17.23 -14.62 1.35
N ALA A 523 -17.73 -15.85 1.47
CA ALA A 523 -19.17 -16.09 1.71
C ALA A 523 -19.64 -15.61 3.08
N PHE A 524 -18.77 -15.71 4.09
CA PHE A 524 -19.00 -15.23 5.45
C PHE A 524 -18.39 -13.85 5.70
N ARG A 525 -18.13 -13.09 4.62
CA ARG A 525 -17.58 -11.75 4.72
C ARG A 525 -18.61 -10.80 5.31
N GLU A 526 -18.16 -10.00 6.26
CA GLU A 526 -18.91 -8.92 6.87
C GLU A 526 -19.20 -7.82 5.83
N ILE A 527 -20.43 -7.28 5.84
CA ILE A 527 -20.85 -6.21 4.94
C ILE A 527 -21.25 -5.00 5.79
N TYR A 528 -20.78 -3.81 5.41
CA TYR A 528 -21.16 -2.56 6.06
C TYR A 528 -21.85 -1.67 5.02
N LEU A 529 -23.13 -1.43 5.24
CA LEU A 529 -23.91 -0.46 4.48
C LEU A 529 -23.89 0.89 5.20
N LEU A 530 -24.08 1.97 4.44
CA LEU A 530 -24.29 3.30 5.00
C LEU A 530 -25.58 3.28 5.84
N THR A 531 -25.51 3.83 7.05
CA THR A 531 -26.64 3.89 7.98
C THR A 531 -27.22 5.31 8.05
N PRO A 532 -28.47 5.48 8.51
CA PRO A 532 -29.06 6.82 8.67
C PRO A 532 -28.25 7.76 9.57
N ALA A 533 -27.55 7.23 10.59
CA ALA A 533 -26.66 8.03 11.43
C ALA A 533 -25.46 8.61 10.65
N GLU A 534 -24.94 7.85 9.68
CA GLU A 534 -23.85 8.29 8.81
C GLU A 534 -24.33 9.23 7.69
N GLU A 535 -25.61 9.14 7.32
CA GLU A 535 -26.25 10.14 6.45
C GLU A 535 -26.40 11.49 7.17
N GLU A 536 -26.65 11.49 8.48
CA GLU A 536 -26.76 12.71 9.29
C GLU A 536 -25.40 13.41 9.48
N THR A 537 -24.37 12.66 9.87
CA THR A 537 -23.00 13.20 10.05
C THR A 537 -22.33 13.57 8.73
N ARG A 538 -22.79 13.00 7.61
CA ARG A 538 -22.35 13.22 6.22
C ARG A 538 -20.89 12.86 5.91
N THR A 539 -19.90 13.34 6.65
CA THR A 539 -18.47 13.22 6.30
C THR A 539 -17.68 12.27 7.19
N TYR A 540 -18.26 11.77 8.28
CA TYR A 540 -17.60 10.86 9.21
C TYR A 540 -18.54 9.83 9.81
N SER A 541 -18.01 8.67 10.20
CA SER A 541 -18.75 7.62 10.91
C SER A 541 -18.25 7.50 12.34
N ASN A 542 -19.18 7.53 13.30
CA ASN A 542 -18.94 7.28 14.73
C ASN A 542 -19.13 5.80 15.12
N ARG A 543 -19.36 4.91 14.16
CA ARG A 543 -19.70 3.48 14.42
C ARG A 543 -18.67 2.74 15.28
N PHE A 544 -17.42 3.20 15.25
CA PHE A 544 -16.30 2.60 15.97
C PHE A 544 -15.63 3.56 16.95
N ALA A 545 -16.29 4.69 17.26
CA ALA A 545 -15.80 5.67 18.22
C ALA A 545 -16.10 5.24 19.67
N ALA A 546 -15.43 5.88 20.62
CA ALA A 546 -15.59 5.70 22.06
C ALA A 546 -15.22 4.29 22.57
N HIS A 547 -14.21 3.63 21.99
CA HIS A 547 -13.63 2.41 22.56
C HIS A 547 -12.25 2.67 23.16
N LEU A 548 -12.05 2.21 24.38
CA LEU A 548 -10.71 2.05 24.93
C LEU A 548 -10.11 0.74 24.46
N VAL A 549 -8.92 0.82 23.89
CA VAL A 549 -8.25 -0.30 23.22
C VAL A 549 -6.82 -0.49 23.71
N HIS A 550 -6.33 -1.72 23.61
CA HIS A 550 -4.89 -2.01 23.76
C HIS A 550 -4.10 -1.44 22.57
N TYR A 551 -3.49 -0.27 22.73
CA TYR A 551 -2.93 0.50 21.61
C TYR A 551 -1.86 -0.25 20.83
N ARG A 552 -0.87 -0.85 21.50
CA ARG A 552 0.20 -1.62 20.83
C ARG A 552 -0.33 -2.76 19.96
N ARG A 553 -1.43 -3.40 20.37
CA ARG A 553 -2.07 -4.47 19.59
C ARG A 553 -2.80 -3.89 18.37
N MET A 554 -3.53 -2.80 18.55
CA MET A 554 -4.21 -2.09 17.46
C MET A 554 -3.20 -1.60 16.41
N PHE A 555 -2.12 -0.97 16.85
CA PHE A 555 -1.04 -0.50 16.00
C PHE A 555 -0.35 -1.63 15.21
N ALA A 556 -0.21 -2.82 15.80
CA ALA A 556 0.26 -4.00 15.07
C ALA A 556 -0.72 -4.46 13.99
N LEU A 557 -2.03 -4.37 14.23
CA LEU A 557 -3.07 -4.68 13.25
C LEU A 557 -3.09 -3.68 12.09
N PHE A 558 -2.92 -2.37 12.37
CA PHE A 558 -2.77 -1.36 11.32
C PHE A 558 -1.69 -1.76 10.32
N ARG A 559 -0.49 -2.07 10.82
CA ARG A 559 0.64 -2.50 9.98
C ARG A 559 0.35 -3.81 9.22
N ALA A 560 -0.34 -4.76 9.86
CA ALA A 560 -0.70 -6.03 9.23
C ALA A 560 -1.71 -5.88 8.09
N ARG A 561 -2.58 -4.85 8.15
CA ARG A 561 -3.58 -4.52 7.13
C ARG A 561 -3.15 -3.41 6.16
N GLY A 562 -1.87 -3.00 6.20
CA GLY A 562 -1.34 -1.99 5.28
C GLY A 562 -1.72 -0.54 5.60
N TRP A 563 -2.24 -0.28 6.81
CA TRP A 563 -2.50 1.08 7.30
C TRP A 563 -1.21 1.73 7.81
N LYS A 564 -1.06 3.01 7.51
CA LYS A 564 0.03 3.86 7.99
C LYS A 564 -0.47 4.65 9.19
N SER A 565 0.32 4.71 10.25
CA SER A 565 0.03 5.48 11.45
C SER A 565 1.35 5.89 12.10
N GLY A 566 1.41 7.12 12.61
CA GLY A 566 2.40 7.49 13.63
C GLY A 566 2.19 6.63 14.88
N LEU A 567 3.27 6.36 15.61
CA LEU A 567 3.14 5.66 16.89
C LEU A 567 2.84 6.72 17.95
N LEU A 568 1.69 6.62 18.61
CA LEU A 568 1.38 7.47 19.75
C LEU A 568 2.43 7.29 20.84
N GLY A 569 2.83 8.40 21.44
CA GLY A 569 3.76 8.40 22.55
C GLY A 569 3.99 9.80 23.09
N PRO A 570 4.60 9.92 24.28
CA PRO A 570 4.81 11.20 24.97
C PRO A 570 5.88 12.09 24.32
N TRP A 571 6.44 11.69 23.17
CA TRP A 571 7.52 12.42 22.49
C TRP A 571 7.15 12.63 21.02
N ASP A 572 7.11 13.91 20.63
CA ASP A 572 7.10 14.49 19.28
C ASP A 572 5.95 14.16 18.29
N ASP A 573 5.19 13.06 18.44
CA ASP A 573 4.06 12.70 17.53
C ASP A 573 2.65 12.95 18.14
N GLY A 574 2.57 13.53 19.34
CA GLY A 574 1.32 14.01 19.96
C GLY A 574 0.45 12.94 20.64
N GLU A 575 -0.50 13.41 21.47
CA GLU A 575 -1.50 12.58 22.18
C GLU A 575 -2.65 12.11 21.27
N ALA A 576 -2.70 12.56 20.01
CA ALA A 576 -3.72 12.17 19.05
C ALA A 576 -3.10 11.85 17.69
N GLY A 577 -3.64 10.85 17.00
CA GLY A 577 -3.14 10.40 15.71
C GLY A 577 -4.24 9.85 14.82
N GLU A 578 -3.92 9.74 13.52
CA GLU A 578 -4.77 9.09 12.54
C GLU A 578 -4.01 7.92 11.91
N ALA A 579 -4.70 6.78 11.78
CA ALA A 579 -4.27 5.71 10.92
C ALA A 579 -4.93 5.90 9.55
N GLU A 580 -4.16 5.84 8.47
CA GLU A 580 -4.68 6.01 7.11
C GLU A 580 -4.34 4.82 6.20
N ARG A 581 -5.25 4.52 5.26
CA ARG A 581 -5.01 3.59 4.16
C ARG A 581 -5.54 4.15 2.85
N THR A 582 -4.76 4.02 1.79
CA THR A 582 -5.19 4.32 0.43
C THR A 582 -5.81 3.08 -0.21
N LEU A 583 -6.99 3.25 -0.82
CA LEU A 583 -7.80 2.19 -1.42
C LEU A 583 -8.12 2.52 -2.88
N ALA A 584 -8.76 1.57 -3.59
CA ALA A 584 -9.29 1.77 -4.94
C ALA A 584 -8.25 2.34 -5.93
N ALA A 585 -7.06 1.71 -5.99
CA ALA A 585 -5.95 2.09 -6.88
C ALA A 585 -5.52 3.56 -6.73
N GLY A 586 -5.56 4.09 -5.51
CA GLY A 586 -5.10 5.44 -5.21
C GLY A 586 -6.17 6.53 -5.26
N LYS A 587 -7.43 6.17 -5.50
CA LYS A 587 -8.53 7.14 -5.67
C LYS A 587 -9.17 7.58 -4.34
N TRP A 588 -9.13 6.73 -3.33
CA TRP A 588 -9.76 6.95 -2.03
C TRP A 588 -8.76 6.75 -0.90
N ARG A 589 -8.92 7.51 0.18
CA ARG A 589 -8.20 7.35 1.44
C ARG A 589 -9.22 7.22 2.55
N VAL A 590 -9.03 6.23 3.42
CA VAL A 590 -9.74 6.14 4.70
C VAL A 590 -8.80 6.59 5.82
N ARG A 591 -9.34 7.31 6.80
CA ARG A 591 -8.67 7.74 8.02
C ARG A 591 -9.45 7.29 9.24
N PHE A 592 -8.74 6.74 10.23
CA PHE A 592 -9.30 6.28 11.50
C PHE A 592 -8.58 6.98 12.65
N PHE A 593 -9.33 7.80 13.37
CA PHE A 593 -8.82 8.66 14.42
C PHE A 593 -8.73 7.91 15.75
N HIS A 594 -7.67 8.19 16.50
CA HIS A 594 -7.44 7.62 17.82
C HIS A 594 -6.56 8.53 18.66
N SER A 595 -6.76 8.53 19.97
CA SER A 595 -5.98 9.32 20.91
C SER A 595 -5.40 8.45 22.01
N TRP A 596 -4.28 8.88 22.57
CA TRP A 596 -3.71 8.27 23.75
C TRP A 596 -4.67 8.45 24.92
N ALA A 597 -4.96 7.36 25.63
CA ALA A 597 -5.80 7.39 26.82
C ALA A 597 -4.90 7.18 28.03
N ASP A 598 -4.72 8.22 28.86
CA ASP A 598 -3.94 8.13 30.08
C ASP A 598 -4.78 7.44 31.17
N TRP A 599 -4.60 6.12 31.33
CA TRP A 599 -5.23 5.36 32.40
C TRP A 599 -4.18 4.96 33.42
N ALA A 600 -4.45 5.19 34.71
CA ALA A 600 -3.57 4.84 35.82
C ALA A 600 -3.14 3.36 35.79
N GLY A 601 -1.98 3.07 35.19
CA GLY A 601 -1.43 1.73 34.99
C GLY A 601 -0.27 1.71 33.98
N ASN A 602 0.47 0.60 33.92
CA ASN A 602 1.56 0.40 32.95
C ASN A 602 1.08 0.00 31.54
N ASP A 603 -0.22 -0.03 31.29
CA ASP A 603 -0.78 -0.47 30.01
C ASP A 603 -0.96 0.71 29.05
N GLU A 604 -0.36 0.62 27.86
CA GLU A 604 -0.51 1.65 26.83
C GLU A 604 -1.89 1.52 26.15
N LEU A 605 -2.81 2.44 26.49
CA LEU A 605 -4.18 2.47 25.99
C LEU A 605 -4.39 3.62 24.99
N ALA A 606 -5.38 3.44 24.13
CA ALA A 606 -5.88 4.50 23.25
C ALA A 606 -7.41 4.52 23.27
N SER A 607 -7.99 5.70 23.05
CA SER A 607 -9.39 5.87 22.70
C SER A 607 -9.57 5.93 21.19
N THR A 608 -10.62 5.31 20.67
CA THR A 608 -10.96 5.33 19.25
C THR A 608 -11.97 6.43 18.95
N ASP A 609 -11.89 6.97 17.74
CA ASP A 609 -12.73 8.06 17.30
C ASP A 609 -13.20 7.84 15.84
N GLN A 610 -13.61 8.91 15.18
CA GLN A 610 -14.23 8.93 13.86
C GLN A 610 -13.47 8.13 12.77
N VAL A 611 -14.24 7.60 11.82
CA VAL A 611 -13.75 7.13 10.51
C VAL A 611 -14.15 8.14 9.44
N ARG A 612 -13.19 8.57 8.61
CA ARG A 612 -13.41 9.54 7.53
C ARG A 612 -12.86 9.05 6.21
N PHE A 613 -13.40 9.58 5.12
CA PHE A 613 -12.98 9.26 3.77
C PHE A 613 -12.61 10.52 3.00
N ASP A 614 -11.50 10.45 2.28
CA ASP A 614 -11.08 11.48 1.36
C ASP A 614 -11.04 10.92 -0.06
N ARG A 615 -11.49 11.74 -1.02
CA ARG A 615 -11.36 11.47 -2.45
C ARG A 615 -10.18 12.25 -3.00
N ARG A 616 -9.45 11.63 -3.93
CA ARG A 616 -8.38 12.32 -4.66
C ARG A 616 -8.96 13.19 -5.77
N ALA A 617 -8.67 14.49 -5.75
CA ALA A 617 -9.06 15.46 -6.77
C ALA A 617 -7.96 16.50 -7.00
N GLY A 618 -7.53 16.70 -8.24
CA GLY A 618 -6.47 17.68 -8.58
C GLY A 618 -5.12 17.39 -7.91
N GLY A 619 -4.76 16.12 -7.72
CA GLY A 619 -3.51 15.71 -7.06
C GLY A 619 -3.57 15.66 -5.52
N ALA A 620 -4.51 16.39 -4.90
CA ALA A 620 -4.68 16.49 -3.44
C ALA A 620 -5.81 15.58 -2.90
N TRP A 621 -5.77 15.32 -1.59
CA TRP A 621 -6.86 14.67 -0.86
C TRP A 621 -7.90 15.71 -0.45
N ARG A 622 -9.17 15.40 -0.65
CA ARG A 622 -10.31 16.23 -0.25
C ARG A 622 -11.28 15.36 0.55
N GLU A 623 -11.68 15.80 1.74
CA GLU A 623 -12.71 15.11 2.52
C GLU A 623 -13.98 14.97 1.68
N ALA A 624 -14.57 13.77 1.69
CA ALA A 624 -15.69 13.41 0.85
C ALA A 624 -16.90 12.98 1.70
N PRO A 625 -18.13 13.30 1.28
CA PRO A 625 -19.32 12.74 1.90
C PRO A 625 -19.32 11.21 1.82
N LEU A 626 -19.73 10.54 2.91
CA LEU A 626 -19.82 9.08 3.00
C LEU A 626 -20.73 8.48 1.92
N ALA A 627 -21.79 9.20 1.54
CA ALA A 627 -22.70 8.82 0.46
C ALA A 627 -22.05 8.78 -0.94
N GLU A 628 -20.91 9.46 -1.14
CA GLU A 628 -20.15 9.41 -2.40
C GLU A 628 -19.12 8.27 -2.44
N VAL A 629 -18.84 7.64 -1.29
CA VAL A 629 -17.87 6.54 -1.21
C VAL A 629 -18.47 5.30 -1.88
N PRO A 630 -17.76 4.64 -2.82
CA PRO A 630 -18.25 3.40 -3.43
C PRO A 630 -18.58 2.35 -2.36
N PRO A 631 -19.73 1.66 -2.43
CA PRO A 631 -20.17 0.75 -1.37
C PRO A 631 -19.15 -0.34 -0.99
N LEU A 632 -18.41 -0.89 -1.95
CA LEU A 632 -17.32 -1.83 -1.67
C LEU A 632 -16.17 -1.17 -0.92
N VAL A 633 -15.75 0.03 -1.33
CA VAL A 633 -14.67 0.78 -0.64
C VAL A 633 -15.07 1.07 0.80
N PHE A 634 -16.31 1.53 1.02
CA PHE A 634 -16.85 1.77 2.36
C PHE A 634 -16.87 0.47 3.19
N SER A 635 -17.48 -0.59 2.66
CA SER A 635 -17.61 -1.87 3.38
C SER A 635 -16.26 -2.47 3.75
N GLU A 636 -15.29 -2.46 2.83
CA GLU A 636 -13.95 -3.01 3.05
C GLU A 636 -13.14 -2.19 4.05
N ALA A 637 -13.25 -0.86 4.00
CA ALA A 637 -12.60 0.02 4.96
C ALA A 637 -13.19 -0.14 6.38
N MET A 638 -14.51 -0.19 6.51
CA MET A 638 -15.19 -0.38 7.79
C MET A 638 -14.91 -1.77 8.38
N ARG A 639 -14.73 -2.79 7.54
CA ARG A 639 -14.30 -4.13 7.96
C ARG A 639 -12.91 -4.14 8.57
N ASP A 640 -11.98 -3.35 8.04
CA ASP A 640 -10.65 -3.16 8.65
C ASP A 640 -10.78 -2.51 10.04
N VAL A 641 -11.58 -1.45 10.16
CA VAL A 641 -11.77 -0.76 11.44
C VAL A 641 -12.47 -1.66 12.47
N ASP A 642 -13.48 -2.44 12.08
CA ASP A 642 -14.11 -3.43 12.96
C ASP A 642 -13.11 -4.48 13.44
N LEU A 643 -12.18 -4.93 12.59
CA LEU A 643 -11.10 -5.83 13.02
C LEU A 643 -10.22 -5.17 14.09
N PHE A 644 -9.85 -3.90 13.89
CA PHE A 644 -9.02 -3.15 14.84
C PHE A 644 -9.71 -3.05 16.19
N VAL A 645 -10.93 -2.54 16.23
CA VAL A 645 -11.69 -2.32 17.46
C VAL A 645 -12.14 -3.64 18.08
N GLY A 646 -12.73 -4.55 17.30
CA GLY A 646 -13.26 -5.82 17.78
C GLY A 646 -12.20 -6.75 18.38
N VAL A 647 -10.93 -6.64 17.97
CA VAL A 647 -9.83 -7.42 18.55
C VAL A 647 -9.24 -6.78 19.80
N THR A 648 -9.29 -5.45 19.91
CA THR A 648 -8.47 -4.69 20.87
C THR A 648 -9.26 -3.93 21.92
N SER A 649 -10.58 -3.79 21.76
CA SER A 649 -11.47 -3.11 22.70
C SER A 649 -11.48 -3.82 24.07
N ILE A 650 -11.37 -2.99 25.11
CA ILE A 650 -11.37 -3.34 26.52
C ILE A 650 -12.70 -2.93 27.14
N ALA A 651 -13.08 -1.66 26.93
CA ALA A 651 -14.28 -1.03 27.43
C ALA A 651 -14.70 0.12 26.51
N ALA A 652 -15.86 0.72 26.78
CA ALA A 652 -16.22 2.02 26.21
C ALA A 652 -15.45 3.14 26.94
N ASP A 653 -15.13 4.22 26.24
CA ASP A 653 -14.40 5.39 26.78
C ASP A 653 -15.33 6.42 27.46
N PRO A 654 -15.38 6.48 28.82
CA PRO A 654 -16.31 7.32 29.57
C PRO A 654 -16.14 8.81 29.26
N ASP A 655 -14.95 9.20 28.83
CA ASP A 655 -14.57 10.59 28.63
C ASP A 655 -14.65 11.01 27.15
N TRP A 656 -15.03 10.09 26.24
CA TRP A 656 -15.20 10.42 24.83
C TRP A 656 -16.38 11.39 24.62
N THR A 657 -16.11 12.48 23.90
CA THR A 657 -17.12 13.47 23.52
C THR A 657 -17.03 13.76 22.03
N ASP A 658 -18.18 13.80 21.35
CA ASP A 658 -18.29 14.02 19.91
C ASP A 658 -18.14 15.51 19.56
N ALA A 659 -16.97 16.13 19.80
CA ALA A 659 -16.71 17.58 19.56
C ALA A 659 -17.89 18.54 19.94
N GLY A 660 -18.71 18.14 20.92
CA GLY A 660 -20.08 18.57 21.19
C GLY A 660 -20.57 17.93 22.50
N PRO A 661 -21.68 18.39 23.10
CA PRO A 661 -21.99 18.11 24.50
C PRO A 661 -22.22 16.61 24.77
N GLY A 662 -21.24 16.00 25.45
CA GLY A 662 -21.00 14.56 25.46
C GLY A 662 -21.69 13.76 26.56
N ARG A 663 -22.99 13.48 26.44
CA ARG A 663 -23.64 12.46 27.30
C ARG A 663 -24.65 11.53 26.62
N THR A 664 -24.97 11.69 25.34
CA THR A 664 -26.10 10.97 24.71
C THR A 664 -25.72 9.65 24.00
N TYR A 665 -24.43 9.38 23.74
CA TYR A 665 -23.99 8.11 23.13
C TYR A 665 -23.87 6.96 24.16
N TRP A 666 -23.50 7.29 25.40
CA TRP A 666 -23.21 6.35 26.49
C TRP A 666 -24.33 5.37 26.82
N GLU A 667 -25.58 5.81 26.75
CA GLU A 667 -26.75 4.98 27.09
C GLU A 667 -27.18 4.05 25.93
N ARG A 668 -26.69 4.25 24.70
CA ARG A 668 -27.04 3.43 23.53
C ARG A 668 -26.03 2.31 23.23
N SER A 669 -24.74 2.50 23.53
CA SER A 669 -23.68 1.57 23.10
C SER A 669 -23.49 0.35 24.01
N GLY A 670 -23.86 0.43 25.29
CA GLY A 670 -23.93 -0.75 26.19
C GLY A 670 -25.02 -1.77 25.80
N PHE A 671 -25.97 -1.33 24.96
CA PHE A 671 -27.10 -2.10 24.44
C PHE A 671 -27.05 -2.33 22.91
N ALA A 672 -25.94 -1.98 22.25
CA ALA A 672 -25.82 -2.06 20.79
C ALA A 672 -25.88 -3.50 20.25
N GLU A 673 -26.46 -3.64 19.04
CA GLU A 673 -26.54 -4.87 18.25
C GLU A 673 -25.15 -5.52 18.05
N LEU A 674 -25.13 -6.81 17.68
CA LEU A 674 -23.89 -7.51 17.34
C LEU A 674 -23.14 -6.74 16.23
N THR A 675 -21.82 -6.56 16.37
CA THR A 675 -21.02 -6.10 15.22
C THR A 675 -21.15 -7.10 14.08
N ALA A 676 -21.03 -6.65 12.82
CA ALA A 676 -21.15 -7.53 11.65
C ALA A 676 -20.21 -8.75 11.71
N SER A 677 -19.02 -8.59 12.31
CA SER A 677 -18.09 -9.71 12.53
C SER A 677 -18.59 -10.72 13.57
N ALA A 678 -19.30 -10.28 14.60
CA ALA A 678 -19.91 -11.15 15.60
C ALA A 678 -21.16 -11.86 15.04
N GLU A 679 -21.92 -11.24 14.14
CA GLU A 679 -23.01 -11.88 13.39
C GLU A 679 -22.48 -12.98 12.46
N ALA A 680 -21.45 -12.70 11.65
CA ALA A 680 -20.85 -13.70 10.76
C ALA A 680 -20.32 -14.92 11.52
N ARG A 681 -19.76 -14.71 12.73
CA ARG A 681 -19.35 -15.81 13.62
C ARG A 681 -20.54 -16.58 14.19
N ARG A 682 -21.61 -15.89 14.60
CA ARG A 682 -22.86 -16.51 15.06
C ARG A 682 -23.42 -17.44 14.00
N GLU A 683 -23.53 -16.96 12.76
CA GLU A 683 -24.05 -17.74 11.63
C GLU A 683 -23.16 -18.95 11.27
N ALA A 684 -21.84 -18.82 11.40
CA ALA A 684 -20.93 -19.94 11.24
C ALA A 684 -21.12 -20.98 12.38
N LEU A 685 -21.24 -20.53 13.62
CA LEU A 685 -21.48 -21.38 14.79
C LEU A 685 -22.82 -22.12 14.71
N GLU A 686 -23.91 -21.47 14.29
CA GLU A 686 -25.22 -22.12 14.09
C GLU A 686 -25.13 -23.36 13.19
N ARG A 687 -24.22 -23.33 12.20
CA ARG A 687 -24.03 -24.42 11.23
C ARG A 687 -23.01 -25.46 11.68
N ILE A 688 -21.99 -25.05 12.42
CA ILE A 688 -20.90 -25.92 12.87
C ILE A 688 -21.28 -26.66 14.16
N LEU A 689 -21.86 -25.97 15.15
CA LEU A 689 -22.16 -26.51 16.49
C LEU A 689 -22.94 -27.83 16.46
N PRO A 690 -24.00 -28.02 15.65
CA PRO A 690 -24.76 -29.27 15.63
C PRO A 690 -23.94 -30.50 15.22
N ARG A 691 -22.79 -30.29 14.55
CA ARG A 691 -21.89 -31.36 14.10
C ARG A 691 -20.76 -31.65 15.10
N LEU A 692 -20.68 -30.91 16.21
CA LEU A 692 -19.64 -31.07 17.23
C LEU A 692 -20.07 -32.02 18.34
N LYS A 693 -19.09 -32.66 18.99
CA LYS A 693 -19.33 -33.55 20.14
C LYS A 693 -19.93 -32.86 21.36
N ILE A 694 -19.84 -31.52 21.43
CA ILE A 694 -20.35 -30.70 22.52
C ILE A 694 -21.72 -30.08 22.21
N ALA A 695 -22.36 -30.47 21.10
CA ALA A 695 -23.60 -29.87 20.61
C ALA A 695 -24.70 -29.79 21.70
N GLU A 696 -24.93 -30.88 22.42
CA GLU A 696 -25.95 -30.95 23.49
C GLU A 696 -25.67 -30.04 24.69
N ARG A 697 -24.42 -29.59 24.84
CA ARG A 697 -23.99 -28.66 25.90
C ARG A 697 -23.94 -27.21 25.43
N CYS A 698 -24.26 -26.92 24.18
CA CYS A 698 -24.10 -25.59 23.60
C CYS A 698 -25.43 -25.03 23.06
N SER A 699 -25.70 -23.76 23.35
CA SER A 699 -26.78 -23.01 22.72
C SER A 699 -26.33 -21.59 22.37
N LEU A 700 -26.94 -20.98 21.38
CA LEU A 700 -26.68 -19.59 21.02
C LEU A 700 -27.78 -18.71 21.59
N ASP A 701 -27.42 -17.79 22.48
CA ASP A 701 -28.33 -16.84 23.12
C ASP A 701 -27.85 -15.40 22.84
N GLY A 702 -28.55 -14.73 21.93
CA GLY A 702 -28.19 -13.39 21.44
C GLY A 702 -26.74 -13.31 20.98
N ARG A 703 -25.92 -12.59 21.77
CA ARG A 703 -24.50 -12.31 21.51
C ARG A 703 -23.52 -13.28 22.18
N PHE A 704 -24.03 -14.38 22.73
CA PHE A 704 -23.23 -15.37 23.44
C PHE A 704 -23.41 -16.78 22.87
N LEU A 705 -22.31 -17.53 22.85
CA LEU A 705 -22.34 -18.98 22.87
C LEU A 705 -22.42 -19.41 24.34
N VAL A 706 -23.57 -19.93 24.74
CA VAL A 706 -23.79 -20.50 26.07
C VAL A 706 -23.32 -21.95 26.06
N VAL A 707 -22.49 -22.30 27.04
CA VAL A 707 -21.88 -23.62 27.20
C VAL A 707 -22.20 -24.12 28.60
N ALA A 708 -22.97 -25.20 28.70
CA ALA A 708 -23.24 -25.90 29.94
C ALA A 708 -22.07 -26.82 30.28
N GLY A 709 -21.27 -26.44 31.29
CA GLY A 709 -20.30 -27.32 31.93
C GLY A 709 -20.92 -28.12 33.07
N ASP A 710 -20.11 -28.95 33.74
CA ASP A 710 -20.53 -29.73 34.90
C ASP A 710 -20.36 -28.93 36.22
N LEU A 711 -19.50 -27.90 36.25
CA LEU A 711 -19.30 -26.98 37.38
C LEU A 711 -20.15 -25.72 37.25
N ARG A 712 -20.22 -25.12 36.04
CA ARG A 712 -21.01 -23.89 35.77
C ARG A 712 -21.53 -23.83 34.34
N THR A 713 -22.46 -22.90 34.11
CA THR A 713 -22.82 -22.44 32.76
C THR A 713 -21.97 -21.22 32.39
N TYR A 714 -21.46 -21.20 31.16
CA TYR A 714 -20.55 -20.19 30.66
C TYR A 714 -21.14 -19.49 29.43
N ARG A 715 -21.13 -18.16 29.40
CA ARG A 715 -21.54 -17.34 28.27
C ARG A 715 -20.31 -16.76 27.59
N ILE A 716 -19.94 -17.28 26.41
CA ILE A 716 -18.80 -16.80 25.62
C ILE A 716 -19.26 -15.75 24.62
N HIS A 717 -18.79 -14.51 24.76
CA HIS A 717 -19.16 -13.40 23.88
C HIS A 717 -18.62 -13.61 22.46
N LEU A 718 -19.48 -13.48 21.45
CA LEU A 718 -19.12 -13.80 20.06
C LEU A 718 -18.16 -12.79 19.40
N GLY A 719 -18.10 -11.56 19.92
CA GLY A 719 -17.16 -10.54 19.44
C GLY A 719 -15.77 -10.65 20.08
N SER A 720 -15.72 -10.73 21.41
CA SER A 720 -14.47 -10.65 22.19
C SER A 720 -13.93 -12.01 22.65
N ALA A 721 -14.71 -13.08 22.55
CA ALA A 721 -14.45 -14.37 23.19
C ALA A 721 -14.32 -14.30 24.73
N ASN A 722 -14.78 -13.21 25.34
CA ASN A 722 -14.82 -13.06 26.80
C ASN A 722 -15.84 -14.02 27.39
N ILE A 723 -15.57 -14.56 28.57
CA ILE A 723 -16.41 -15.56 29.21
C ILE A 723 -17.02 -14.95 30.45
N LEU A 724 -18.34 -15.04 30.57
CA LEU A 724 -19.08 -14.77 31.80
C LEU A 724 -19.60 -16.09 32.36
N MET A 725 -19.60 -16.24 33.67
CA MET A 725 -20.11 -17.41 34.37
C MET A 725 -21.50 -17.09 34.95
N GLU A 726 -22.45 -18.01 34.79
CA GLU A 726 -23.77 -17.91 35.44
C GLU A 726 -23.75 -18.58 36.82
N PRO A 727 -24.62 -18.13 37.77
CA PRO A 727 -25.64 -17.08 37.61
C PRO A 727 -25.16 -15.66 37.94
N ASP A 728 -23.98 -15.49 38.54
CA ASP A 728 -23.48 -14.23 39.09
C ASP A 728 -22.87 -13.27 38.05
N GLY A 729 -22.70 -13.74 36.80
CA GLY A 729 -22.12 -12.95 35.72
C GLY A 729 -20.62 -12.71 35.86
N SER A 730 -19.93 -13.47 36.73
CA SER A 730 -18.51 -13.28 36.99
C SER A 730 -17.65 -13.57 35.77
N TYR A 731 -16.67 -12.71 35.51
CA TYR A 731 -15.78 -12.85 34.37
C TYR A 731 -14.76 -13.99 34.60
N LEU A 732 -14.61 -14.86 33.61
CA LEU A 732 -13.60 -15.93 33.60
C LEU A 732 -12.51 -15.61 32.57
N CYS A 733 -11.31 -15.32 33.05
CA CYS A 733 -10.16 -15.05 32.19
C CYS A 733 -9.44 -16.37 31.85
N ILE A 734 -9.48 -16.74 30.56
CA ILE A 734 -8.69 -17.85 30.01
C ILE A 734 -7.76 -17.30 28.94
N VAL A 735 -6.47 -17.32 29.24
CA VAL A 735 -5.40 -16.91 28.33
C VAL A 735 -4.90 -18.15 27.59
N PRO A 736 -4.97 -18.20 26.26
CA PRO A 736 -4.41 -19.31 25.49
C PRO A 736 -2.90 -19.39 25.70
N ALA A 737 -2.37 -20.58 26.00
CA ALA A 737 -0.94 -20.81 25.87
C ALA A 737 -0.53 -20.60 24.40
N ARG A 738 0.60 -19.93 24.14
CA ARG A 738 1.14 -19.69 22.80
C ARG A 738 1.47 -21.01 22.09
N ALA A 739 0.46 -21.65 21.52
CA ALA A 739 0.59 -22.83 20.67
C ALA A 739 -0.42 -22.70 19.53
N SER A 740 0.06 -22.96 18.30
CA SER A 740 -0.76 -23.01 17.09
C SER A 740 -1.97 -23.92 17.30
N SER A 741 -3.16 -23.43 17.00
CA SER A 741 -4.40 -24.20 16.97
C SER A 741 -4.32 -25.28 15.88
N ASN A 742 -3.75 -26.44 16.20
CA ASN A 742 -4.06 -27.67 15.47
C ASN A 742 -5.49 -28.08 15.84
N GLY A 743 -6.48 -27.34 15.33
CA GLY A 743 -7.90 -27.62 15.52
C GLY A 743 -8.32 -28.86 14.74
N LYS A 744 -8.78 -29.89 15.45
CA LYS A 744 -9.43 -31.10 14.85
C LYS A 744 -10.84 -30.81 14.29
N VAL A 745 -11.27 -29.55 14.26
CA VAL A 745 -12.62 -29.13 13.87
C VAL A 745 -12.52 -28.31 12.60
N PHE A 746 -13.31 -28.67 11.59
CA PHE A 746 -13.39 -27.95 10.34
C PHE A 746 -13.91 -26.52 10.57
N LEU A 747 -13.22 -25.54 9.98
CA LEU A 747 -13.67 -24.15 9.88
C LEU A 747 -13.76 -23.76 8.41
N PRO A 748 -14.81 -23.04 7.99
CA PRO A 748 -14.99 -22.63 6.60
C PRO A 748 -13.96 -21.60 6.12
N PHE A 749 -13.19 -20.97 7.01
CA PHE A 749 -12.12 -20.00 6.73
C PHE A 749 -11.21 -19.84 7.97
N GLU A 750 -10.09 -19.12 7.82
CA GLU A 750 -9.26 -18.70 8.96
C GLU A 750 -9.89 -17.55 9.75
N ASP A 751 -10.20 -17.79 11.03
CA ASP A 751 -10.57 -16.77 12.01
C ASP A 751 -10.10 -17.21 13.40
N ASP A 752 -9.10 -16.50 13.92
CA ASP A 752 -8.48 -16.78 15.23
C ASP A 752 -9.49 -16.65 16.38
N ARG A 753 -10.45 -15.72 16.25
CA ARG A 753 -11.46 -15.47 17.30
C ARG A 753 -12.49 -16.59 17.34
N LEU A 754 -12.98 -17.07 16.20
CA LEU A 754 -13.88 -18.22 16.09
C LEU A 754 -13.19 -19.49 16.58
N SER A 755 -11.93 -19.69 16.20
CA SER A 755 -11.10 -20.79 16.70
C SER A 755 -10.94 -20.74 18.23
N LEU A 756 -10.71 -19.54 18.77
CA LEU A 756 -10.62 -19.31 20.22
C LEU A 756 -11.94 -19.55 20.94
N ILE A 757 -13.07 -19.08 20.39
CA ILE A 757 -14.42 -19.31 20.95
C ILE A 757 -14.68 -20.82 21.02
N LEU A 758 -14.45 -21.55 19.93
CA LEU A 758 -14.62 -23.01 19.90
C LEU A 758 -13.68 -23.71 20.87
N SER A 759 -12.40 -23.31 20.93
CA SER A 759 -11.43 -23.89 21.88
C SER A 759 -11.88 -23.68 23.33
N LYS A 760 -12.38 -22.49 23.67
CA LYS A 760 -12.96 -22.19 24.98
C LYS A 760 -14.21 -23.03 25.24
N ALA A 761 -15.10 -23.15 24.26
CA ALA A 761 -16.30 -23.98 24.39
C ALA A 761 -15.97 -25.45 24.65
N PHE A 762 -15.00 -26.05 23.94
CA PHE A 762 -14.57 -27.43 24.19
C PHE A 762 -13.95 -27.61 25.58
N LEU A 763 -13.14 -26.65 26.03
CA LEU A 763 -12.54 -26.69 27.37
C LEU A 763 -13.62 -26.61 28.46
N LEU A 764 -14.55 -25.66 28.34
CA LEU A 764 -15.58 -25.37 29.33
C LEU A 764 -16.70 -26.41 29.35
N ALA A 765 -17.02 -27.01 28.21
CA ALA A 765 -17.94 -28.15 28.15
C ALA A 765 -17.40 -29.38 28.89
N ALA A 766 -16.12 -29.41 29.27
CA ALA A 766 -15.49 -30.44 30.08
C ALA A 766 -14.76 -29.83 31.29
N ASP A 767 -15.37 -28.82 31.93
CA ASP A 767 -14.80 -28.03 33.02
C ASP A 767 -14.25 -28.85 34.22
N THR A 768 -14.85 -30.00 34.53
CA THR A 768 -14.36 -30.96 35.55
C THR A 768 -13.01 -31.61 35.20
N LYS A 769 -12.62 -31.60 33.92
CA LYS A 769 -11.35 -32.15 33.43
C LYS A 769 -10.25 -31.09 33.28
N ILE A 770 -10.54 -29.83 33.60
CA ILE A 770 -9.54 -28.76 33.59
C ILE A 770 -8.54 -29.03 34.71
N THR A 771 -7.25 -29.11 34.36
CA THR A 771 -6.17 -29.34 35.34
C THR A 771 -5.45 -28.05 35.76
N ASP A 772 -5.70 -26.93 35.06
CA ASP A 772 -5.08 -25.64 35.36
C ASP A 772 -5.72 -25.02 36.62
N GLU A 773 -4.95 -24.98 37.71
CA GLU A 773 -5.42 -24.46 39.00
C GLU A 773 -5.82 -22.98 38.94
N SER A 774 -5.23 -22.18 38.05
CA SER A 774 -5.57 -20.75 37.89
C SER A 774 -6.97 -20.55 37.31
N ILE A 775 -7.40 -21.44 36.42
CA ILE A 775 -8.76 -21.45 35.85
C ILE A 775 -9.74 -22.02 36.88
N LEU A 776 -9.39 -23.14 37.53
CA LEU A 776 -10.23 -23.77 38.55
C LEU A 776 -10.50 -22.85 39.74
N MET A 777 -9.50 -22.08 40.20
CA MET A 777 -9.68 -21.11 41.28
C MET A 777 -10.67 -20.00 40.91
N GLN A 778 -10.65 -19.50 39.66
CA GLN A 778 -11.61 -18.51 39.18
C GLN A 778 -13.03 -19.08 39.11
N ILE A 779 -13.19 -20.30 38.60
CA ILE A 779 -14.50 -20.99 38.52
C ILE A 779 -15.08 -21.25 39.92
N LYS A 780 -14.24 -21.63 40.88
CA LYS A 780 -14.67 -21.92 42.27
C LYS A 780 -14.94 -20.68 43.11
N ARG A 781 -14.23 -19.56 42.86
CA ARG A 781 -14.40 -18.31 43.62
C ARG A 781 -15.66 -17.52 43.29
N GLY A 782 -16.27 -17.74 42.11
CA GLY A 782 -17.56 -17.15 41.77
C GLY A 782 -18.78 -17.90 42.34
N ALA A 783 -18.57 -19.00 43.09
CA ALA A 783 -19.61 -19.94 43.56
C ALA A 783 -20.29 -19.56 44.86
#